data_AF-A0A0U1LYC4-F1
#
_entry.id   AF-A0A0U1LYC4-F1
#
_cell.length_a   1.000
_cell.length_b   1.000
_cell.length_c   1.000
_cell.angle_alpha   90.00
_cell.angle_beta   90.00
_cell.angle_gamma   90.00
#
_symmetry.space_group_name_H-M   'P 1'
#
loop_
_entity.id
_entity.type
_entity.pdbx_description
1 polymer ?
#
loop_
_entity_poly.entity_id
_entity_poly.type
_entity_poly.pdbx_seq_one_letter_code
_entity_poly.pdbx_strand_id
1 'polypeptide(L)'
;MALSRTENSSPAPIDDGDTKAPATLETFKDQQANILPHKKLMVVFPAIALAQMISYLDQTSVSTAVPSIGAALNMGPSISWVPTCFLVASTSIQLINGRLSDIVGRKPLLLTCMGILAVADLCAGFSTTPGMLFAFRTIAGLGGGAITALVMIVASDVTTLEQRGKYNGFIGAMVGLGNGIGPLIVIVAVMVLIAIVIPPSNVRGKAGAKVRMIDWLGLLINIAAVVLILGGSIYSWNSPLVIAMLIIGGLLIPAFVFVEWKVAKLPMMPIRLFQSDMSANLVFIQGTLHGVVYWANLYYVPLYLQNVRGYDPIMSGVIILPMVASHGVGSLVSGQIISRTGHYNPTIITSNLIWTIGAALQTIYTRTTPVWAICVIGFLQGIGIGGAFQPGLVALLAHSRKADRAVANSLRNFLRIMGGSVGLTISGAILNNVMKNKLSSFLSSDTIGQITSSSYILESLNLAADQTEQVMDAYMSGMHDIFVMYAPIIGICFICAVLIKDNGVAEKDANQKPPAPKSEHSVESESRILGDDTPQRSRSASPRTPFRTEIRRSGRLLERRDREQQAEQLPRGLPFMSQDTDRSAGQQDADLEAARLKLAEYTPQDRKKDQIVVQSLKAFLDNLPPEGRQHVANDLNGTHTDQEIYDVFNNLFTGLTTRMLSRSTLPSVASSPISRRLGNAAALADNMDESQKRQEQFRHNLLQRDNNRCVVTGDMDDVCFRKIDSKEDIDFGSTHGAHIIPFSYATWDIKRSDEKESITASWEVLFRCFPAIEMRFKHENINDLKNGIILRDWVHTHFGRFHLTFKPTERENVYEIEFFNGISSSYRRHIKRQVEFKNNDSKNEWELPSRELLECHWRLAKILNASGMAEAFFRNYEERDSIKEQSYRGLKEDGTTDMGAILRANPSLWTYVTG
;
A
#
# COMPACT_ATOMS: atom_id res chain seq x y z
N MET A 1 -45.77 -53.58 14.14
CA MET A 1 -46.83 -52.75 14.76
C MET A 1 -46.15 -51.95 15.85
N ALA A 2 -45.75 -50.70 15.59
CA ALA A 2 -46.58 -49.48 15.65
C ALA A 2 -46.38 -48.80 17.02
N LEU A 3 -45.64 -47.68 17.02
CA LEU A 3 -46.06 -46.32 17.47
C LEU A 3 -45.94 -46.11 19.01
N SER A 4 -45.58 -44.96 19.59
CA SER A 4 -45.00 -43.67 19.18
C SER A 4 -44.85 -42.81 20.46
N ARG A 5 -43.89 -41.86 20.48
CA ARG A 5 -43.78 -40.62 21.34
C ARG A 5 -43.68 -40.84 22.87
N THR A 6 -42.96 -40.09 23.71
CA THR A 6 -42.37 -38.73 23.83
C THR A 6 -41.36 -38.85 24.99
N GLU A 7 -40.20 -38.21 25.06
CA GLU A 7 -39.91 -36.85 25.56
C GLU A 7 -38.39 -36.88 25.85
N ASN A 8 -37.59 -35.92 25.36
CA ASN A 8 -36.15 -35.87 25.66
C ASN A 8 -35.84 -34.54 26.34
N SER A 9 -35.57 -34.62 27.65
CA SER A 9 -35.01 -33.54 28.46
C SER A 9 -33.52 -33.39 28.19
N SER A 10 -33.06 -32.14 28.18
CA SER A 10 -31.69 -31.71 27.90
C SER A 10 -30.65 -32.30 28.86
N PRO A 11 -29.39 -32.45 28.41
CA PRO A 11 -28.24 -32.12 29.22
C PRO A 11 -27.55 -30.84 28.73
N ALA A 12 -26.90 -30.18 29.69
CA ALA A 12 -26.23 -28.87 29.63
C ALA A 12 -25.24 -28.69 28.45
N PRO A 13 -24.96 -27.43 28.04
CA PRO A 13 -24.04 -27.15 26.96
C PRO A 13 -22.60 -27.48 27.37
N ILE A 14 -21.94 -28.25 26.50
CA ILE A 14 -20.51 -28.53 26.54
C ILE A 14 -19.77 -27.23 26.21
N ASP A 15 -18.81 -26.90 27.07
CA ASP A 15 -17.78 -25.89 26.89
C ASP A 15 -16.86 -26.32 25.73
N ASP A 16 -17.23 -25.96 24.49
CA ASP A 16 -16.34 -26.06 23.34
C ASP A 16 -15.54 -24.76 23.22
N GLY A 17 -14.34 -24.83 23.76
CA GLY A 17 -13.35 -23.77 23.77
C GLY A 17 -13.04 -23.21 22.37
N ASP A 18 -12.94 -21.88 22.35
CA ASP A 18 -12.04 -21.02 21.59
C ASP A 18 -11.25 -21.69 20.44
N THR A 19 -11.93 -22.25 19.44
CA THR A 19 -11.33 -22.61 18.15
C THR A 19 -11.28 -21.38 17.27
N LYS A 20 -10.41 -20.43 17.66
CA LYS A 20 -9.90 -19.42 16.74
C LYS A 20 -9.27 -20.16 15.57
N ALA A 21 -9.83 -19.97 14.38
CA ALA A 21 -9.18 -20.34 13.13
C ALA A 21 -7.70 -19.91 13.19
N PRO A 22 -6.75 -20.75 12.76
CA PRO A 22 -5.33 -20.40 12.82
C PRO A 22 -5.12 -19.10 12.04
N ALA A 23 -4.54 -18.10 12.70
CA ALA A 23 -4.27 -16.80 12.09
C ALA A 23 -3.50 -17.00 10.77
N THR A 24 -4.16 -16.74 9.64
CA THR A 24 -3.59 -16.90 8.30
C THR A 24 -2.72 -15.70 7.94
N LEU A 25 -1.83 -15.87 6.97
CA LEU A 25 -0.85 -14.86 6.55
C LEU A 25 -1.48 -13.52 6.11
N GLU A 26 -2.73 -13.55 5.68
CA GLU A 26 -3.51 -12.38 5.25
C GLU A 26 -3.88 -11.49 6.45
N THR A 27 -4.24 -12.08 7.59
CA THR A 27 -4.64 -11.35 8.80
C THR A 27 -3.54 -10.45 9.35
N PHE A 28 -2.26 -10.75 9.04
CA PHE A 28 -1.11 -9.96 9.49
C PHE A 28 -0.72 -8.82 8.54
N LYS A 29 -1.01 -8.93 7.24
CA LYS A 29 -0.64 -7.92 6.23
C LYS A 29 -1.58 -6.72 6.21
N ASP A 30 -2.86 -6.95 6.49
CA ASP A 30 -3.89 -5.90 6.41
C ASP A 30 -3.87 -4.93 7.61
N GLN A 31 -3.10 -5.22 8.65
CA GLN A 31 -3.05 -4.40 9.88
C GLN A 31 -2.01 -3.26 9.85
N GLN A 32 -1.14 -3.18 8.84
CA GLN A 32 0.03 -2.26 8.88
C GLN A 32 0.18 -1.31 7.68
N ALA A 33 -0.67 -1.39 6.66
CA ALA A 33 -0.70 -0.36 5.62
C ALA A 33 -1.21 0.96 6.21
N ASN A 34 -0.33 1.96 6.27
CA ASN A 34 -0.65 3.30 6.75
C ASN A 34 -0.16 4.30 5.71
N ILE A 35 -0.91 4.39 4.61
CA ILE A 35 -0.59 5.31 3.51
C ILE A 35 -0.60 6.73 4.06
N LEU A 36 0.56 7.39 4.04
CA LEU A 36 0.71 8.71 4.65
C LEU A 36 0.29 9.82 3.68
N PRO A 37 -0.35 10.90 4.16
CA PRO A 37 -0.65 12.07 3.34
C PRO A 37 0.64 12.72 2.82
N HIS A 38 0.58 13.33 1.63
CA HIS A 38 1.74 13.81 0.88
C HIS A 38 2.74 14.66 1.69
N LYS A 39 2.23 15.55 2.57
CA LYS A 39 3.07 16.40 3.43
C LYS A 39 3.91 15.61 4.44
N LYS A 40 3.39 14.53 5.02
CA LYS A 40 4.14 13.64 5.93
C LYS A 40 5.11 12.76 5.15
N LEU A 41 4.71 12.33 3.96
CA LEU A 41 5.54 11.55 3.03
C LEU A 41 6.83 12.30 2.66
N MET A 42 6.74 13.61 2.41
CA MET A 42 7.89 14.48 2.11
C MET A 42 8.92 14.58 3.24
N VAL A 43 8.56 14.26 4.49
CA VAL A 43 9.48 14.28 5.63
C VAL A 43 10.00 12.88 5.95
N VAL A 44 9.13 11.87 5.90
CA VAL A 44 9.48 10.47 6.21
C VAL A 44 10.45 9.88 5.18
N PHE A 45 10.25 10.17 3.89
CA PHE A 45 11.11 9.60 2.83
C PHE A 45 12.57 10.04 2.91
N PRO A 46 12.87 11.34 3.04
CA PRO A 46 14.24 11.78 3.31
C PRO A 46 14.85 11.12 4.54
N ALA A 47 14.10 10.96 5.63
CA ALA A 47 14.61 10.35 6.86
C ALA A 47 14.98 8.86 6.66
N ILE A 48 14.11 8.05 6.05
CA ILE A 48 14.42 6.63 5.79
C ILE A 48 15.50 6.47 4.71
N ALA A 49 15.56 7.37 3.73
CA ALA A 49 16.59 7.37 2.71
C ALA A 49 17.97 7.75 3.29
N LEU A 50 18.02 8.64 4.29
CA LEU A 50 19.23 8.93 5.06
C LEU A 50 19.68 7.73 5.91
N ALA A 51 18.75 7.00 6.53
CA ALA A 51 19.08 5.75 7.21
C ALA A 51 19.72 4.74 6.26
N GLN A 52 19.13 4.58 5.06
CA GLN A 52 19.67 3.71 4.03
C GLN A 52 21.06 4.19 3.58
N MET A 53 21.22 5.49 3.36
CA MET A 53 22.50 6.10 2.99
C MET A 53 23.59 5.77 4.00
N ILE A 54 23.32 5.86 5.31
CA ILE A 54 24.27 5.50 6.37
C ILE A 54 24.72 4.04 6.25
N SER A 55 23.78 3.11 6.05
CA SER A 55 24.13 1.70 5.92
C SER A 55 25.01 1.43 4.70
N TYR A 56 24.81 2.14 3.59
CA TYR A 56 25.66 2.01 2.40
C TYR A 56 26.99 2.73 2.56
N LEU A 57 27.02 3.84 3.29
CA LEU A 57 28.24 4.58 3.61
C LEU A 57 29.20 3.77 4.47
N ASP A 58 28.74 3.03 5.49
CA ASP A 58 29.62 2.09 6.21
C ASP A 58 30.17 1.02 5.25
N GLN A 59 29.30 0.42 4.43
CA GLN A 59 29.70 -0.61 3.46
C GLN A 59 30.77 -0.14 2.47
N THR A 60 30.80 1.13 2.07
CA THR A 60 31.74 1.64 1.06
C THR A 60 32.92 2.40 1.63
N SER A 61 32.77 3.10 2.75
CA SER A 61 33.88 3.82 3.38
C SER A 61 35.08 2.91 3.63
N VAL A 62 34.78 1.64 3.92
CA VAL A 62 35.74 0.63 4.30
C VAL A 62 36.52 0.12 3.10
N SER A 63 35.92 0.08 1.91
CA SER A 63 36.64 -0.36 0.70
C SER A 63 37.86 0.52 0.40
N THR A 64 37.79 1.81 0.76
CA THR A 64 38.92 2.74 0.60
C THR A 64 39.97 2.62 1.70
N ALA A 65 39.59 2.18 2.90
CA ALA A 65 40.49 1.99 4.03
C ALA A 65 41.09 0.58 4.10
N VAL A 66 40.51 -0.40 3.39
CA VAL A 66 40.88 -1.81 3.43
C VAL A 66 42.39 -2.05 3.28
N PRO A 67 43.12 -1.46 2.32
CA PRO A 67 44.56 -1.66 2.19
C PRO A 67 45.36 -1.17 3.41
N SER A 68 45.01 0.00 3.96
CA SER A 68 45.64 0.56 5.16
C SER A 68 45.35 -0.28 6.41
N ILE A 69 44.11 -0.75 6.57
CA ILE A 69 43.73 -1.66 7.67
C ILE A 69 44.45 -3.00 7.50
N GLY A 70 44.54 -3.51 6.27
CA GLY A 70 45.24 -4.75 5.90
C GLY A 70 46.70 -4.74 6.33
N ALA A 71 47.40 -3.63 6.10
CA ALA A 71 48.77 -3.42 6.56
C ALA A 71 48.86 -3.34 8.09
N ALA A 72 48.01 -2.53 8.73
CA ALA A 72 48.06 -2.31 10.17
C ALA A 72 47.79 -3.58 11.00
N LEU A 73 46.93 -4.48 10.50
CA LEU A 73 46.54 -5.72 11.18
C LEU A 73 47.23 -6.98 10.61
N ASN A 74 48.15 -6.85 9.66
CA ASN A 74 48.83 -7.96 8.99
C ASN A 74 47.85 -9.03 8.46
N MET A 75 46.80 -8.63 7.74
CA MET A 75 45.72 -9.54 7.33
C MET A 75 46.10 -10.53 6.22
N GLY A 76 47.13 -10.21 5.43
CA GLY A 76 47.55 -10.99 4.27
C GLY A 76 46.38 -11.33 3.31
N PRO A 77 46.22 -12.60 2.91
CA PRO A 77 45.14 -13.01 2.00
C PRO A 77 43.73 -12.91 2.62
N SER A 78 43.63 -12.71 3.93
CA SER A 78 42.34 -12.58 4.64
C SER A 78 41.71 -11.19 4.47
N ILE A 79 42.32 -10.28 3.71
CA ILE A 79 41.82 -8.92 3.50
C ILE A 79 40.44 -8.89 2.82
N SER A 80 40.16 -9.87 1.95
CA SER A 80 38.85 -10.03 1.30
C SER A 80 37.73 -10.36 2.29
N TRP A 81 38.06 -10.78 3.52
CA TRP A 81 37.08 -11.12 4.55
C TRP A 81 36.50 -9.92 5.28
N VAL A 82 37.19 -8.78 5.30
CA VAL A 82 36.68 -7.54 5.90
C VAL A 82 35.28 -7.19 5.34
N PRO A 83 35.08 -7.13 4.01
CA PRO A 83 33.75 -6.91 3.45
C PRO A 83 32.86 -8.14 3.42
N THR A 84 33.44 -9.33 3.25
CA THR A 84 32.68 -10.58 3.17
C THR A 84 31.92 -10.84 4.47
N CYS A 85 32.53 -10.65 5.64
CA CYS A 85 31.87 -10.79 6.94
C CYS A 85 30.63 -9.89 7.07
N PHE A 86 30.73 -8.63 6.62
CA PHE A 86 29.60 -7.71 6.63
C PHE A 86 28.47 -8.22 5.72
N LEU A 87 28.77 -8.58 4.47
CA LEU A 87 27.75 -9.00 3.52
C LEU A 87 27.07 -10.32 3.92
N VAL A 88 27.83 -11.28 4.44
CA VAL A 88 27.30 -12.57 4.93
C VAL A 88 26.37 -12.35 6.14
N ALA A 89 26.74 -11.50 7.08
CA ALA A 89 25.86 -11.16 8.20
C ALA A 89 24.60 -10.40 7.70
N SER A 90 24.79 -9.50 6.73
CA SER A 90 23.71 -8.74 6.11
C SER A 90 22.70 -9.63 5.38
N THR A 91 23.12 -10.66 4.63
CA THR A 91 22.18 -11.59 4.00
C THR A 91 21.36 -12.36 5.03
N SER A 92 22.02 -12.80 6.10
CA SER A 92 21.42 -13.59 7.17
C SER A 92 20.24 -12.89 7.83
N ILE A 93 20.40 -11.61 8.19
CA ILE A 93 19.39 -10.86 8.93
C ILE A 93 18.23 -10.39 8.05
N GLN A 94 18.47 -10.12 6.75
CA GLN A 94 17.49 -9.51 5.84
C GLN A 94 16.19 -10.30 5.70
N LEU A 95 16.27 -11.63 5.64
CA LEU A 95 15.09 -12.49 5.47
C LEU A 95 14.23 -12.58 6.73
N ILE A 96 14.84 -12.46 7.93
CA ILE A 96 14.13 -12.47 9.22
C ILE A 96 13.48 -11.12 9.48
N ASN A 97 14.09 -10.05 8.97
CA ASN A 97 13.80 -8.70 9.44
C ASN A 97 12.36 -8.26 9.18
N GLY A 98 11.74 -8.79 8.11
CA GLY A 98 10.29 -8.62 7.89
C GLY A 98 9.48 -9.06 9.11
N ARG A 99 9.74 -10.26 9.63
CA ARG A 99 9.05 -10.81 10.81
C ARG A 99 9.45 -10.10 12.09
N LEU A 100 10.73 -9.81 12.27
CA LEU A 100 11.20 -9.09 13.45
C LEU A 100 10.55 -7.70 13.54
N SER A 101 10.34 -7.06 12.39
CA SER A 101 9.66 -5.77 12.31
C SER A 101 8.15 -5.86 12.56
N ASP A 102 7.52 -7.02 12.31
CA ASP A 102 6.12 -7.29 12.69
C ASP A 102 5.95 -7.52 14.20
N ILE A 103 7.04 -7.84 14.92
CA ILE A 103 7.09 -8.13 16.36
C ILE A 103 7.48 -6.90 17.18
N VAL A 104 8.57 -6.24 16.79
CA VAL A 104 9.15 -5.11 17.53
C VAL A 104 8.52 -3.81 17.07
N GLY A 105 8.09 -3.74 15.81
CA GLY A 105 7.58 -2.55 15.16
C GLY A 105 8.64 -1.90 14.27
N ARG A 106 8.20 -1.22 13.22
CA ARG A 106 9.09 -0.67 12.18
C ARG A 106 10.10 0.34 12.75
N LYS A 107 9.61 1.32 13.51
CA LYS A 107 10.42 2.41 14.10
C LYS A 107 11.44 1.94 15.13
N PRO A 108 11.04 1.27 16.23
CA PRO A 108 12.00 0.85 17.27
C PRO A 108 13.04 -0.11 16.70
N LEU A 109 12.64 -1.02 15.80
CA LEU A 109 13.61 -1.93 15.19
C LEU A 109 14.62 -1.19 14.30
N LEU A 110 14.18 -0.23 13.49
CA LEU A 110 15.09 0.57 12.66
C LEU A 110 16.11 1.33 13.52
N LEU A 111 15.68 1.95 14.63
CA LEU A 111 16.57 2.63 15.56
C LEU A 111 17.55 1.67 16.27
N THR A 112 17.08 0.49 16.69
CA THR A 112 17.94 -0.53 17.29
C THR A 112 19.01 -1.01 16.30
N CYS A 113 18.65 -1.28 15.04
CA CYS A 113 19.61 -1.70 14.02
C CYS A 113 20.64 -0.61 13.71
N MET A 114 20.24 0.67 13.70
CA MET A 114 21.18 1.79 13.59
C MET A 114 22.11 1.90 14.80
N GLY A 115 21.60 1.66 16.01
CA GLY A 115 22.43 1.61 17.22
C GLY A 115 23.45 0.47 17.18
N ILE A 116 23.04 -0.72 16.73
CA ILE A 116 23.93 -1.88 16.56
C ILE A 116 25.04 -1.56 15.55
N LEU A 117 24.68 -0.98 14.39
CA LEU A 117 25.66 -0.56 13.38
C LEU A 117 26.67 0.44 13.97
N ALA A 118 26.19 1.50 14.61
CA ALA A 118 27.03 2.55 15.18
C ALA A 118 28.01 2.03 16.25
N VAL A 119 27.53 1.16 17.15
CA VAL A 119 28.37 0.56 18.20
C VAL A 119 29.38 -0.41 17.59
N ALA A 120 28.96 -1.22 16.60
CA ALA A 120 29.85 -2.16 15.94
C ALA A 120 30.99 -1.44 15.19
N ASP A 121 30.68 -0.38 14.45
CA ASP A 121 31.68 0.41 13.71
C ASP A 121 32.64 1.13 14.66
N LEU A 122 32.14 1.67 15.77
CA LEU A 122 32.97 2.26 16.81
C LEU A 122 33.94 1.22 17.40
N CYS A 123 33.44 0.04 17.76
CA CYS A 123 34.25 -1.06 18.27
C CYS A 123 35.25 -1.58 17.22
N ALA A 124 34.88 -1.61 15.94
CA ALA A 124 35.77 -1.96 14.85
C ALA A 124 36.96 -1.00 14.74
N GLY A 125 36.77 0.30 15.04
CA GLY A 125 37.86 1.27 15.12
C GLY A 125 38.92 0.95 16.18
N PHE A 126 38.57 0.19 17.22
CA PHE A 126 39.50 -0.25 18.27
C PHE A 126 40.05 -1.67 18.06
N SER A 127 39.83 -2.27 16.89
CA SER A 127 40.29 -3.63 16.63
C SER A 127 41.82 -3.71 16.58
N THR A 128 42.41 -4.57 17.39
CA THR A 128 43.87 -4.83 17.40
C THR A 128 44.25 -6.10 16.65
N THR A 129 43.28 -6.93 16.28
CA THR A 129 43.49 -8.19 15.55
C THR A 129 42.50 -8.34 14.40
N PRO A 130 42.87 -9.06 13.31
CA PRO A 130 41.95 -9.37 12.22
C PRO A 130 40.65 -10.04 12.69
N GLY A 131 40.74 -10.98 13.64
CA GLY A 131 39.57 -11.68 14.17
C GLY A 131 38.58 -10.76 14.88
N MET A 132 39.08 -9.79 15.66
CA MET A 132 38.26 -8.77 16.32
C MET A 132 37.56 -7.88 15.28
N LEU A 133 38.27 -7.47 14.23
CA LEU A 133 37.69 -6.72 13.11
C LEU A 133 36.59 -7.52 12.41
N PHE A 134 36.82 -8.80 12.09
CA PHE A 134 35.84 -9.67 11.44
C PHE A 134 34.58 -9.85 12.30
N ALA A 135 34.74 -9.99 13.62
CA ALA A 135 33.62 -10.09 14.55
C ALA A 135 32.77 -8.81 14.56
N PHE A 136 33.40 -7.64 14.69
CA PHE A 136 32.66 -6.38 14.65
C PHE A 136 32.06 -6.10 13.27
N ARG A 137 32.73 -6.47 12.18
CA ARG A 137 32.17 -6.41 10.82
C ARG A 137 30.93 -7.27 10.66
N THR A 138 30.91 -8.44 11.28
CA THR A 138 29.74 -9.32 11.30
C THR A 138 28.59 -8.64 12.05
N ILE A 139 28.85 -8.02 13.21
CA ILE A 139 27.81 -7.29 13.97
C ILE A 139 27.32 -6.05 13.20
N ALA A 140 28.22 -5.30 12.57
CA ALA A 140 27.87 -4.17 11.70
C ALA A 140 27.00 -4.63 10.52
N GLY A 141 27.34 -5.77 9.90
CA GLY A 141 26.54 -6.39 8.84
C GLY A 141 25.11 -6.76 9.27
N LEU A 142 24.93 -7.25 10.50
CA LEU A 142 23.60 -7.47 11.07
C LEU A 142 22.80 -6.15 11.20
N GLY A 143 23.44 -5.07 11.61
CA GLY A 143 22.82 -3.74 11.68
C GLY A 143 22.47 -3.18 10.30
N GLY A 144 23.45 -3.10 9.40
CA GLY A 144 23.30 -2.50 8.08
C GLY A 144 22.38 -3.29 7.14
N GLY A 145 22.49 -4.63 7.12
CA GLY A 145 21.56 -5.47 6.37
C GLY A 145 20.11 -5.32 6.84
N ALA A 146 19.93 -5.19 8.15
CA ALA A 146 18.61 -4.97 8.73
C ALA A 146 18.05 -3.59 8.35
N ILE A 147 18.84 -2.52 8.44
CA ILE A 147 18.44 -1.18 7.97
C ILE A 147 18.01 -1.24 6.51
N THR A 148 18.78 -1.93 5.67
CA THR A 148 18.50 -2.06 4.24
C THR A 148 17.16 -2.72 3.96
N ALA A 149 16.84 -3.82 4.65
CA ALA A 149 15.52 -4.45 4.55
C ALA A 149 14.39 -3.57 5.10
N LEU A 150 14.59 -2.96 6.28
CA LEU A 150 13.55 -2.18 6.96
C LEU A 150 13.15 -0.93 6.19
N VAL A 151 14.11 -0.20 5.62
CA VAL A 151 13.80 0.98 4.81
C VAL A 151 12.91 0.61 3.63
N MET A 152 13.19 -0.52 2.96
CA MET A 152 12.39 -0.98 1.83
C MET A 152 11.00 -1.47 2.25
N ILE A 153 10.87 -2.09 3.43
CA ILE A 153 9.58 -2.47 4.02
C ILE A 153 8.77 -1.22 4.34
N VAL A 154 9.36 -0.26 5.06
CA VAL A 154 8.70 1.01 5.43
C VAL A 154 8.30 1.79 4.19
N ALA A 155 9.17 1.90 3.19
CA ALA A 155 8.87 2.58 1.94
C ALA A 155 7.66 1.96 1.22
N SER A 156 7.55 0.63 1.22
CA SER A 156 6.38 -0.09 0.69
C SER A 156 5.11 0.17 1.52
N ASP A 157 5.21 0.22 2.85
CA ASP A 157 4.05 0.41 3.74
C ASP A 157 3.46 1.83 3.66
N VAL A 158 4.28 2.84 3.31
CA VAL A 158 3.85 4.25 3.23
C VAL A 158 3.54 4.76 1.82
N THR A 159 3.87 4.02 0.75
CA THR A 159 3.62 4.44 -0.65
C THR A 159 2.71 3.52 -1.44
N THR A 160 1.90 4.14 -2.31
CA THR A 160 1.11 3.46 -3.34
C THR A 160 2.00 2.98 -4.50
N LEU A 161 1.57 1.92 -5.21
CA LEU A 161 2.35 1.29 -6.28
C LEU A 161 2.77 2.26 -7.39
N GLU A 162 1.86 3.14 -7.80
CA GLU A 162 2.10 4.14 -8.85
C GLU A 162 3.21 5.13 -8.47
N GLN A 163 3.30 5.49 -7.18
CA GLN A 163 4.29 6.44 -6.68
C GLN A 163 5.62 5.79 -6.32
N ARG A 164 5.68 4.45 -6.21
CA ARG A 164 6.91 3.73 -5.82
C ARG A 164 8.04 4.02 -6.78
N GLY A 165 7.83 4.10 -8.10
CA GLY A 165 8.91 4.42 -9.05
C GLY A 165 9.69 5.69 -8.67
N LYS A 166 8.97 6.76 -8.32
CA LYS A 166 9.55 8.07 -7.94
C LYS A 166 10.31 8.02 -6.61
N TYR A 167 9.66 7.54 -5.54
CA TYR A 167 10.25 7.59 -4.20
C TYR A 167 11.40 6.62 -4.01
N ASN A 168 11.31 5.50 -4.70
CA ASN A 168 12.24 4.39 -4.58
C ASN A 168 13.47 4.69 -5.49
N GLY A 169 13.28 5.45 -6.58
CA GLY A 169 14.38 6.15 -7.28
C GLY A 169 15.09 7.21 -6.43
N PHE A 170 14.37 7.93 -5.56
CA PHE A 170 15.00 8.85 -4.59
C PHE A 170 15.82 8.11 -3.53
N ILE A 171 15.33 6.98 -3.00
CA ILE A 171 16.11 6.10 -2.12
C ILE A 171 17.36 5.61 -2.84
N GLY A 172 17.23 5.16 -4.10
CA GLY A 172 18.37 4.75 -4.93
C GLY A 172 19.38 5.88 -5.17
N ALA A 173 18.92 7.12 -5.32
CA ALA A 173 19.80 8.28 -5.42
C ALA A 173 20.60 8.52 -4.12
N MET A 174 19.96 8.39 -2.95
CA MET A 174 20.65 8.50 -1.66
C MET A 174 21.61 7.33 -1.41
N VAL A 175 21.27 6.12 -1.87
CA VAL A 175 22.21 4.99 -1.89
C VAL A 175 23.42 5.32 -2.76
N GLY A 176 23.19 5.86 -3.96
CA GLY A 176 24.24 6.42 -4.81
C GLY A 176 25.14 7.36 -4.02
N LEU A 177 24.60 8.45 -3.47
CA LEU A 177 25.39 9.40 -2.67
C LEU A 177 26.13 8.76 -1.50
N GLY A 178 25.51 7.83 -0.77
CA GLY A 178 26.11 7.11 0.34
C GLY A 178 27.33 6.29 -0.06
N ASN A 179 27.35 5.72 -1.27
CA ASN A 179 28.52 4.98 -1.75
C ASN A 179 29.75 5.89 -2.00
N GLY A 180 29.56 7.21 -2.14
CA GLY A 180 30.57 8.14 -2.68
C GLY A 180 31.03 9.16 -1.66
N ILE A 181 30.18 9.52 -0.71
CA ILE A 181 30.54 10.32 0.45
C ILE A 181 31.27 9.39 1.42
N GLY A 182 32.58 9.57 1.59
CA GLY A 182 33.41 8.82 2.54
C GLY A 182 32.95 8.95 4.00
N PRO A 183 33.70 8.43 4.99
CA PRO A 183 33.22 8.31 6.37
C PRO A 183 32.95 9.67 7.01
N LEU A 184 31.69 10.08 7.06
CA LEU A 184 31.22 11.25 7.82
C LEU A 184 30.43 10.80 9.05
N ILE A 185 30.69 11.48 10.18
CA ILE A 185 30.01 11.29 11.46
C ILE A 185 28.61 11.94 11.38
N VAL A 186 27.66 11.27 10.73
CA VAL A 186 26.26 11.76 10.61
C VAL A 186 25.24 10.83 11.29
N ILE A 187 25.70 9.67 11.79
CA ILE A 187 24.82 8.60 12.27
C ILE A 187 23.92 9.05 13.43
N VAL A 188 24.48 9.77 14.42
CA VAL A 188 23.73 10.24 15.60
C VAL A 188 22.64 11.24 15.23
N ALA A 189 22.93 12.19 14.33
CA ALA A 189 21.96 13.18 13.87
C ALA A 189 20.78 12.54 13.12
N VAL A 190 21.04 11.52 12.31
CA VAL A 190 19.99 10.79 11.58
C VAL A 190 19.16 9.90 12.50
N MET A 191 19.76 9.28 13.53
CA MET A 191 19.00 8.55 14.56
C MET A 191 18.00 9.46 15.27
N VAL A 192 18.43 10.68 15.66
CA VAL A 192 17.55 11.69 16.28
C VAL A 192 16.44 12.11 15.30
N LEU A 193 16.78 12.38 14.04
CA LEU A 193 15.81 12.73 13.01
C LEU A 193 14.74 11.64 12.83
N ILE A 194 15.15 10.38 12.73
CA ILE A 194 14.23 9.23 12.57
C ILE A 194 13.36 9.04 13.82
N ALA A 195 13.94 9.21 15.01
CA ALA A 195 13.21 9.14 16.27
C ALA A 195 12.12 10.22 16.37
N ILE A 196 12.31 11.39 15.78
CA ILE A 196 11.32 12.47 15.75
C ILE A 196 10.29 12.27 14.63
N VAL A 197 10.74 11.91 13.43
CA VAL A 197 9.93 11.95 12.20
C VAL A 197 9.04 10.72 12.05
N ILE A 198 9.51 9.52 12.40
CA ILE A 198 8.73 8.30 12.22
C ILE A 198 7.76 8.15 13.40
N PRO A 199 6.44 8.02 13.18
CA PRO A 199 5.50 7.73 14.27
C PRO A 199 5.76 6.36 14.89
N PRO A 200 5.56 6.17 16.21
CA PRO A 200 5.66 4.85 16.82
C PRO A 200 4.61 3.89 16.22
N SER A 201 5.04 2.70 15.79
CA SER A 201 4.15 1.65 15.31
C SER A 201 3.63 0.85 16.50
N ASN A 202 2.32 0.85 16.72
CA ASN A 202 1.69 0.03 17.78
C ASN A 202 1.71 -1.44 17.36
N VAL A 203 2.59 -2.25 17.94
CA VAL A 203 2.57 -3.69 17.72
C VAL A 203 1.55 -4.34 18.66
N ARG A 204 0.50 -4.96 18.11
CA ARG A 204 -0.45 -5.78 18.86
C ARG A 204 -0.03 -7.26 18.84
N GLY A 205 -0.20 -7.97 19.96
CA GLY A 205 -0.01 -9.42 20.12
C GLY A 205 1.18 -9.84 21.01
N LYS A 206 1.08 -11.03 21.63
CA LYS A 206 2.14 -11.59 22.50
C LYS A 206 3.41 -11.91 21.70
N ALA A 207 4.52 -11.25 22.01
CA ALA A 207 5.80 -11.40 21.29
C ALA A 207 6.28 -12.86 21.19
N GLY A 208 6.11 -13.65 22.25
CA GLY A 208 6.55 -15.05 22.28
C GLY A 208 5.87 -15.97 21.26
N ALA A 209 4.58 -15.73 20.95
CA ALA A 209 3.88 -16.51 19.92
C ALA A 209 4.40 -16.19 18.51
N LYS A 210 4.79 -14.94 18.26
CA LYS A 210 5.32 -14.49 16.97
C LYS A 210 6.77 -14.94 16.76
N VAL A 211 7.61 -14.98 17.80
CA VAL A 211 9.00 -15.45 17.73
C VAL A 211 9.08 -16.95 17.39
N ARG A 212 8.13 -17.76 17.89
CA ARG A 212 8.03 -19.20 17.57
C ARG A 212 7.65 -19.50 16.12
N MET A 213 7.16 -18.50 15.36
CA MET A 213 6.79 -18.65 13.96
C MET A 213 7.94 -18.40 12.98
N ILE A 214 9.11 -17.98 13.47
CA ILE A 214 10.32 -17.78 12.66
C ILE A 214 10.98 -19.13 12.38
N ASP A 215 11.40 -19.36 11.12
CA ASP A 215 12.16 -20.55 10.74
C ASP A 215 13.64 -20.42 11.14
N TRP A 216 13.92 -20.69 12.42
CA TRP A 216 15.28 -20.67 12.97
C TRP A 216 16.18 -21.75 12.37
N LEU A 217 15.62 -22.89 11.94
CA LEU A 217 16.38 -24.00 11.39
C LEU A 217 16.85 -23.67 9.97
N GLY A 218 15.93 -23.22 9.10
CA GLY A 218 16.27 -22.74 7.76
C GLY A 218 17.31 -21.62 7.80
N LEU A 219 17.13 -20.66 8.70
CA LEU A 219 18.12 -19.60 8.92
C LEU A 219 19.51 -20.14 9.25
N LEU A 220 19.64 -20.99 10.28
CA LEU A 220 20.94 -21.51 10.72
C LEU A 220 21.64 -22.30 9.60
N ILE A 221 20.90 -23.11 8.86
CA ILE A 221 21.44 -23.89 7.74
C ILE A 221 21.92 -22.96 6.62
N ASN A 222 21.19 -21.88 6.32
CA ASN A 222 21.60 -20.90 5.31
C ASN A 222 22.91 -20.19 5.68
N ILE A 223 23.01 -19.70 6.91
CA ILE A 223 24.22 -19.03 7.42
C ILE A 223 25.40 -19.99 7.36
N ALA A 224 25.22 -21.22 7.85
CA ALA A 224 26.26 -22.24 7.84
C ALA A 224 26.70 -22.60 6.41
N ALA A 225 25.76 -22.75 5.46
CA ALA A 225 26.07 -23.03 4.07
C ALA A 225 26.94 -21.93 3.44
N VAL A 226 26.54 -20.66 3.60
CA VAL A 226 27.27 -19.53 3.04
C VAL A 226 28.66 -19.38 3.67
N VAL A 227 28.76 -19.45 5.00
CA VAL A 227 30.05 -19.32 5.71
C VAL A 227 31.01 -20.44 5.32
N LEU A 228 30.54 -21.69 5.22
CA LEU A 228 31.40 -22.82 4.88
C LEU A 228 31.88 -22.76 3.43
N ILE A 229 31.01 -22.39 2.49
CA ILE A 229 31.41 -22.25 1.07
C ILE A 229 32.46 -21.16 0.89
N LEU A 230 32.27 -20.01 1.55
CA LEU A 230 33.18 -18.87 1.40
C LEU A 230 34.47 -19.06 2.22
N GLY A 231 34.37 -19.72 3.39
CA GLY A 231 35.44 -20.04 4.33
C GLY A 231 36.65 -20.72 3.72
N GLY A 232 36.42 -21.54 2.69
CA GLY A 232 37.47 -22.27 1.98
C GLY A 232 38.50 -21.39 1.26
N SER A 233 38.19 -20.12 1.00
CA SER A 233 39.06 -19.22 0.21
C SER A 233 40.34 -18.75 0.93
N ILE A 234 40.45 -18.95 2.25
CA ILE A 234 41.61 -18.53 3.05
C ILE A 234 42.78 -19.51 2.92
N TYR A 235 42.47 -20.77 2.63
CA TYR A 235 43.43 -21.87 2.62
C TYR A 235 43.65 -22.38 1.19
N SER A 236 44.71 -23.16 0.99
CA SER A 236 44.97 -23.81 -0.30
C SER A 236 43.79 -24.71 -0.71
N TRP A 237 43.41 -24.66 -1.99
CA TRP A 237 42.28 -25.42 -2.55
C TRP A 237 42.38 -26.94 -2.33
N ASN A 238 43.61 -27.48 -2.26
CA ASN A 238 43.87 -28.90 -1.99
C ASN A 238 43.85 -29.25 -0.50
N SER A 239 43.61 -28.29 0.39
CA SER A 239 43.54 -28.55 1.84
C SER A 239 42.31 -29.43 2.15
N PRO A 240 42.47 -30.51 2.94
CA PRO A 240 41.35 -31.32 3.40
C PRO A 240 40.26 -30.49 4.09
N LEU A 241 40.66 -29.41 4.78
CA LEU A 241 39.74 -28.48 5.43
C LEU A 241 38.87 -27.73 4.41
N VAL A 242 39.46 -27.22 3.33
CA VAL A 242 38.73 -26.49 2.27
C VAL A 242 37.75 -27.40 1.56
N ILE A 243 38.21 -28.60 1.20
CA ILE A 243 37.37 -29.59 0.52
C ILE A 243 36.21 -30.00 1.45
N ALA A 244 36.47 -30.22 2.74
CA ALA A 244 35.42 -30.51 3.72
C ALA A 244 34.42 -29.34 3.85
N MET A 245 34.90 -28.10 3.93
CA MET A 245 34.03 -26.92 4.01
C MET A 245 33.16 -26.73 2.75
N LEU A 246 33.72 -26.96 1.56
CA LEU A 246 32.99 -26.90 0.30
C LEU A 246 31.96 -28.03 0.17
N ILE A 247 32.31 -29.27 0.56
CA ILE A 247 31.39 -30.40 0.53
C ILE A 247 30.26 -30.19 1.53
N ILE A 248 30.56 -29.88 2.79
CA ILE A 248 29.54 -29.68 3.83
C ILE A 248 28.66 -28.48 3.46
N GLY A 249 29.25 -27.35 3.06
CA GLY A 249 28.50 -26.18 2.61
C GLY A 249 27.62 -26.49 1.39
N GLY A 250 28.15 -27.23 0.42
CA GLY A 250 27.44 -27.72 -0.75
C GLY A 250 26.29 -28.67 -0.42
N LEU A 251 26.41 -29.49 0.62
CA LEU A 251 25.33 -30.36 1.13
C LEU A 251 24.29 -29.60 1.96
N LEU A 252 24.67 -28.51 2.63
CA LEU A 252 23.74 -27.68 3.40
C LEU A 252 22.81 -26.86 2.50
N ILE A 253 23.19 -26.55 1.24
CA ILE A 253 22.28 -25.90 0.27
C ILE A 253 21.03 -26.76 -0.03
N PRO A 254 21.15 -28.02 -0.49
CA PRO A 254 19.99 -28.88 -0.70
C PRO A 254 19.27 -29.23 0.61
N ALA A 255 19.99 -29.32 1.74
CA ALA A 255 19.34 -29.46 3.05
C ALA A 255 18.47 -28.23 3.41
N PHE A 256 18.96 -27.02 3.13
CA PHE A 256 18.22 -25.78 3.29
C PHE A 256 16.96 -25.78 2.41
N VAL A 257 17.09 -26.15 1.13
CA VAL A 257 15.95 -26.25 0.21
C VAL A 257 14.94 -27.28 0.71
N PHE A 258 15.39 -28.41 1.25
CA PHE A 258 14.51 -29.44 1.83
C PHE A 258 13.77 -28.95 3.08
N VAL A 259 14.46 -28.27 3.99
CA VAL A 259 13.87 -27.68 5.20
C VAL A 259 12.82 -26.65 4.82
N GLU A 260 13.13 -25.74 3.90
CA GLU A 260 12.18 -24.76 3.37
C GLU A 260 10.98 -25.40 2.65
N TRP A 261 11.20 -26.51 1.94
CA TRP A 261 10.15 -27.18 1.19
C TRP A 261 9.18 -27.99 2.07
N LYS A 262 9.69 -28.68 3.09
CA LYS A 262 8.94 -29.69 3.86
C LYS A 262 8.73 -29.37 5.33
N VAL A 263 9.66 -28.65 5.96
CA VAL A 263 9.68 -28.46 7.42
C VAL A 263 9.16 -27.09 7.81
N ALA A 264 9.47 -26.06 7.03
CA ALA A 264 9.09 -24.68 7.30
C ALA A 264 7.58 -24.47 7.12
N LYS A 265 6.87 -24.16 8.22
CA LYS A 265 5.46 -23.75 8.15
C LYS A 265 5.28 -22.40 7.44
N LEU A 266 6.30 -21.54 7.50
CA LEU A 266 6.35 -20.22 6.89
C LEU A 266 7.71 -20.04 6.21
N PRO A 267 7.88 -20.61 5.00
CA PRO A 267 9.16 -20.60 4.30
C PRO A 267 9.64 -19.17 4.00
N MET A 268 10.93 -18.93 4.19
CA MET A 268 11.62 -17.68 3.87
C MET A 268 11.80 -17.56 2.35
N MET A 269 11.99 -18.70 1.66
CA MET A 269 12.07 -18.80 0.19
C MET A 269 10.94 -19.68 -0.35
N PRO A 270 9.69 -19.18 -0.40
CA PRO A 270 8.57 -20.00 -0.85
C PRO A 270 8.72 -20.37 -2.32
N ILE A 271 8.92 -21.67 -2.60
CA ILE A 271 9.17 -22.23 -3.95
C ILE A 271 8.11 -21.82 -4.97
N ARG A 272 6.87 -21.58 -4.53
CA ARG A 272 5.77 -21.06 -5.35
C ARG A 272 6.10 -19.74 -6.07
N LEU A 273 7.01 -18.92 -5.54
CA LEU A 273 7.47 -17.70 -6.22
C LEU A 273 8.14 -18.03 -7.54
N PHE A 274 8.98 -19.08 -7.56
CA PHE A 274 9.74 -19.49 -8.73
C PHE A 274 8.89 -20.22 -9.78
N GLN A 275 7.71 -20.70 -9.41
CA GLN A 275 6.79 -21.42 -10.30
C GLN A 275 5.80 -20.48 -11.02
N SER A 276 5.67 -19.24 -10.55
CA SER A 276 4.55 -18.36 -10.93
C SER A 276 4.80 -17.53 -12.20
N ASP A 277 6.03 -17.05 -12.43
CA ASP A 277 6.32 -16.15 -13.55
C ASP A 277 7.80 -16.22 -13.97
N MET A 278 8.07 -16.48 -15.25
CA MET A 278 9.43 -16.56 -15.78
C MET A 278 10.16 -15.22 -15.68
N SER A 279 9.47 -14.10 -15.88
CA SER A 279 10.09 -12.77 -15.77
C SER A 279 10.57 -12.49 -14.35
N ALA A 280 9.83 -12.95 -13.33
CA ALA A 280 10.26 -12.81 -11.93
C ALA A 280 11.56 -13.60 -11.68
N ASN A 281 11.68 -14.81 -12.24
CA ASN A 281 12.90 -15.62 -12.15
C ASN A 281 14.09 -14.95 -12.82
N LEU A 282 13.89 -14.36 -14.01
CA LEU A 282 14.93 -13.61 -14.71
C LEU A 282 15.43 -12.42 -13.88
N VAL A 283 14.52 -11.70 -13.20
CA VAL A 283 14.89 -10.60 -12.30
C VAL A 283 15.64 -11.09 -11.05
N PHE A 284 15.31 -12.27 -10.52
CA PHE A 284 16.09 -12.88 -9.43
C PHE A 284 17.50 -13.25 -9.89
N ILE A 285 17.65 -13.86 -11.06
CA ILE A 285 18.96 -14.20 -11.66
C ILE A 285 19.78 -12.91 -11.87
N GLN A 286 19.19 -11.89 -12.49
CA GLN A 286 19.83 -10.59 -12.65
C GLN A 286 20.27 -10.01 -11.30
N GLY A 287 19.39 -10.02 -10.29
CA GLY A 287 19.71 -9.52 -8.96
C GLY A 287 20.96 -10.17 -8.37
N THR A 288 21.08 -11.50 -8.46
CA THR A 288 22.26 -12.23 -7.99
C THR A 288 23.53 -11.82 -8.75
N LEU A 289 23.48 -11.83 -10.08
CA LEU A 289 24.63 -11.54 -10.95
C LEU A 289 25.08 -10.07 -10.86
N HIS A 290 24.12 -9.15 -10.80
CA HIS A 290 24.37 -7.74 -10.47
C HIS A 290 25.11 -7.61 -9.14
N GLY A 291 24.71 -8.39 -8.14
CA GLY A 291 25.37 -8.48 -6.85
C GLY A 291 26.86 -8.83 -6.97
N VAL A 292 27.16 -9.91 -7.68
CA VAL A 292 28.52 -10.42 -7.91
C VAL A 292 29.45 -9.31 -8.42
N VAL A 293 29.04 -8.63 -9.48
CA VAL A 293 29.87 -7.61 -10.13
C VAL A 293 29.88 -6.30 -9.35
N TYR A 294 28.73 -5.82 -8.88
CA TYR A 294 28.63 -4.52 -8.22
C TYR A 294 29.53 -4.43 -6.99
N TRP A 295 29.42 -5.41 -6.09
CA TRP A 295 30.20 -5.39 -4.84
C TRP A 295 31.67 -5.67 -5.09
N ALA A 296 32.01 -6.59 -5.99
CA ALA A 296 33.40 -6.79 -6.38
C ALA A 296 34.00 -5.49 -6.95
N ASN A 297 33.32 -4.84 -7.89
CA ASN A 297 33.82 -3.62 -8.52
C ASN A 297 34.02 -2.47 -7.51
N LEU A 298 33.08 -2.30 -6.59
CA LEU A 298 33.12 -1.26 -5.55
C LEU A 298 34.29 -1.42 -4.56
N TYR A 299 34.84 -2.63 -4.45
CA TYR A 299 36.01 -2.93 -3.61
C TYR A 299 37.32 -2.99 -4.39
N TYR A 300 37.32 -3.60 -5.58
CA TYR A 300 38.54 -3.81 -6.35
C TYR A 300 38.97 -2.58 -7.16
N VAL A 301 38.07 -1.65 -7.49
CA VAL A 301 38.46 -0.36 -8.10
C VAL A 301 39.31 0.49 -7.14
N PRO A 302 38.89 0.74 -5.88
CA PRO A 302 39.76 1.42 -4.93
C PRO A 302 41.09 0.70 -4.72
N LEU A 303 41.07 -0.63 -4.68
CA LEU A 303 42.26 -1.46 -4.49
C LEU A 303 43.20 -1.39 -5.70
N TYR A 304 42.68 -1.26 -6.93
CA TYR A 304 43.47 -0.95 -8.13
C TYR A 304 44.10 0.45 -8.05
N LEU A 305 43.31 1.46 -7.67
CA LEU A 305 43.79 2.84 -7.54
C LEU A 305 44.86 3.01 -6.45
N GLN A 306 44.82 2.19 -5.39
CA GLN A 306 45.81 2.24 -4.32
C GLN A 306 46.99 1.32 -4.62
N ASN A 307 46.75 0.02 -4.84
CA ASN A 307 47.85 -0.96 -4.95
C ASN A 307 48.55 -0.97 -6.30
N VAL A 308 47.88 -0.62 -7.40
CA VAL A 308 48.51 -0.60 -8.73
C VAL A 308 48.95 0.81 -9.10
N ARG A 309 48.15 1.82 -8.76
CA ARG A 309 48.39 3.22 -9.14
C ARG A 309 49.11 4.04 -8.07
N GLY A 310 49.17 3.57 -6.83
CA GLY A 310 49.87 4.26 -5.74
C GLY A 310 49.17 5.54 -5.27
N TYR A 311 47.87 5.72 -5.54
CA TYR A 311 47.14 6.88 -5.02
C TYR A 311 46.76 6.69 -3.56
N ASP A 312 46.77 7.77 -2.78
CA ASP A 312 46.28 7.76 -1.40
C ASP A 312 44.78 7.41 -1.33
N PRO A 313 44.30 6.89 -0.17
CA PRO A 313 42.89 6.53 0.01
C PRO A 313 41.89 7.66 -0.32
N ILE A 314 42.24 8.90 0.00
CA ILE A 314 41.42 10.08 -0.27
C ILE A 314 41.29 10.31 -1.78
N MET A 315 42.41 10.28 -2.52
CA MET A 315 42.41 10.45 -3.97
C MET A 315 41.70 9.30 -4.68
N SER A 316 41.88 8.06 -4.21
CA SER A 316 41.13 6.90 -4.67
C SER A 316 39.62 7.11 -4.53
N GLY A 317 39.16 7.60 -3.37
CA GLY A 317 37.77 7.96 -3.15
C GLY A 317 37.26 9.05 -4.11
N VAL A 318 38.05 10.12 -4.31
CA VAL A 318 37.70 11.23 -5.23
C VAL A 318 37.55 10.75 -6.67
N ILE A 319 38.42 9.87 -7.15
CA ILE A 319 38.37 9.32 -8.52
C ILE A 319 37.15 8.42 -8.73
N ILE A 320 36.62 7.81 -7.67
CA ILE A 320 35.43 6.94 -7.72
C ILE A 320 34.12 7.76 -7.68
N LEU A 321 34.15 9.01 -7.19
CA LEU A 321 32.97 9.88 -7.10
C LEU A 321 32.13 9.96 -8.39
N PRO A 322 32.70 10.10 -9.61
CA PRO A 322 31.91 10.16 -10.83
C PRO A 322 31.04 8.92 -11.05
N MET A 323 31.57 7.72 -10.77
CA MET A 323 30.81 6.46 -10.86
C MET A 323 29.64 6.44 -9.88
N VAL A 324 29.88 6.94 -8.68
CA VAL A 324 28.90 6.87 -7.61
C VAL A 324 27.84 7.96 -7.71
N ALA A 325 28.23 9.18 -8.11
CA ALA A 325 27.32 10.26 -8.40
C ALA A 325 26.40 9.90 -9.59
N SER A 326 26.97 9.33 -10.65
CA SER A 326 26.20 8.92 -11.83
C SER A 326 25.28 7.73 -11.55
N HIS A 327 25.63 6.85 -10.59
CA HIS A 327 24.70 5.86 -10.03
C HIS A 327 23.47 6.53 -9.43
N GLY A 328 23.64 7.53 -8.57
CA GLY A 328 22.51 8.26 -8.00
C GLY A 328 21.63 8.93 -9.07
N VAL A 329 22.26 9.59 -10.05
CA VAL A 329 21.56 10.22 -11.19
C VAL A 329 20.81 9.20 -12.04
N GLY A 330 21.46 8.09 -12.40
CA GLY A 330 20.84 7.01 -13.19
C GLY A 330 19.62 6.42 -12.49
N SER A 331 19.66 6.28 -11.16
CA SER A 331 18.52 5.82 -10.37
C SER A 331 17.36 6.83 -10.33
N LEU A 332 17.68 8.12 -10.20
CA LEU A 332 16.67 9.17 -10.21
C LEU A 332 15.98 9.28 -11.58
N VAL A 333 16.78 9.31 -12.66
CA VAL A 333 16.30 9.42 -14.04
C VAL A 333 15.46 8.22 -14.42
N SER A 334 15.91 7.00 -14.12
CA SER A 334 15.13 5.78 -14.38
C SER A 334 13.79 5.78 -13.65
N GLY A 335 13.76 6.17 -12.37
CA GLY A 335 12.52 6.31 -11.60
C GLY A 335 11.54 7.32 -12.22
N GLN A 336 12.04 8.45 -12.73
CA GLN A 336 11.22 9.45 -13.42
C GLN A 336 10.70 8.95 -14.76
N ILE A 337 11.54 8.31 -15.57
CA ILE A 337 11.15 7.73 -16.86
C ILE A 337 9.99 6.76 -16.64
N ILE A 338 10.15 5.79 -15.73
CA ILE A 338 9.12 4.78 -15.44
C ILE A 338 7.83 5.42 -14.94
N SER A 339 7.91 6.45 -14.09
CA SER A 339 6.73 7.14 -13.59
C SER A 339 5.94 7.88 -14.67
N ARG A 340 6.61 8.32 -15.74
CA ARG A 340 5.97 9.03 -16.87
C ARG A 340 5.51 8.08 -17.97
N THR A 341 6.28 7.03 -18.24
CA THR A 341 5.98 6.08 -19.32
C THR A 341 5.06 4.95 -18.87
N GLY A 342 5.02 4.63 -17.58
CA GLY A 342 4.32 3.44 -17.06
C GLY A 342 4.99 2.11 -17.42
N HIS A 343 6.18 2.15 -18.04
CA HIS A 343 6.88 0.99 -18.60
C HIS A 343 8.32 0.92 -18.10
N TYR A 344 8.72 -0.25 -17.57
CA TYR A 344 10.04 -0.46 -16.97
C TYR A 344 11.05 -1.14 -17.91
N ASN A 345 10.60 -1.89 -18.93
CA ASN A 345 11.51 -2.67 -19.78
C ASN A 345 12.56 -1.83 -20.51
N PRO A 346 12.21 -0.73 -21.21
CA PRO A 346 13.20 0.05 -21.95
C PRO A 346 14.33 0.55 -21.05
N THR A 347 13.99 0.90 -19.81
CA THR A 347 14.96 1.38 -18.83
C THR A 347 15.90 0.27 -18.37
N ILE A 348 15.38 -0.93 -18.09
CA ILE A 348 16.20 -2.08 -17.67
C ILE A 348 17.14 -2.53 -18.81
N ILE A 349 16.65 -2.59 -20.05
CA ILE A 349 17.43 -3.02 -21.21
C ILE A 349 18.57 -2.04 -21.48
N THR A 350 18.24 -0.74 -21.56
CA THR A 350 19.24 0.31 -21.83
C THR A 350 20.28 0.40 -20.72
N SER A 351 19.88 0.31 -19.45
CA SER A 351 20.82 0.38 -18.33
C SER A 351 21.78 -0.81 -18.28
N ASN A 352 21.30 -2.04 -18.51
CA ASN A 352 22.16 -3.23 -18.56
C ASN A 352 23.10 -3.22 -19.77
N LEU A 353 22.67 -2.65 -20.91
CA LEU A 353 23.53 -2.45 -22.06
C LEU A 353 24.67 -1.47 -21.73
N ILE A 354 24.31 -0.31 -21.17
CA ILE A 354 25.28 0.72 -20.73
C ILE A 354 26.28 0.14 -19.74
N TRP A 355 25.79 -0.66 -18.77
CA TRP A 355 26.68 -1.30 -17.79
C TRP A 355 27.58 -2.35 -18.43
N THR A 356 27.09 -3.18 -19.35
CA THR A 356 27.92 -4.14 -20.11
C THR A 356 29.05 -3.42 -20.84
N ILE A 357 28.75 -2.31 -21.52
CA ILE A 357 29.75 -1.49 -22.22
C ILE A 357 30.77 -0.92 -21.22
N GLY A 358 30.31 -0.38 -20.09
CA GLY A 358 31.19 0.15 -19.05
C GLY A 358 32.10 -0.91 -18.44
N ALA A 359 31.59 -2.11 -18.18
CA ALA A 359 32.38 -3.25 -17.69
C ALA A 359 33.38 -3.75 -18.73
N ALA A 360 33.01 -3.79 -20.01
CA ALA A 360 33.92 -4.14 -21.09
C ALA A 360 35.04 -3.09 -21.25
N LEU A 361 34.72 -1.80 -21.21
CA LEU A 361 35.72 -0.72 -21.28
C LEU A 361 36.68 -0.71 -20.09
N GLN A 362 36.24 -1.17 -18.91
CA GLN A 362 37.10 -1.28 -17.74
C GLN A 362 38.29 -2.24 -17.93
N THR A 363 38.20 -3.20 -18.86
CA THR A 363 39.31 -4.09 -19.21
C THR A 363 40.51 -3.35 -19.82
N ILE A 364 40.31 -2.11 -20.31
CA ILE A 364 41.38 -1.25 -20.83
C ILE A 364 42.24 -0.67 -19.70
N TYR A 365 41.87 -0.84 -18.44
CA TYR A 365 42.65 -0.34 -17.31
C TYR A 365 44.04 -1.00 -17.30
N THR A 366 45.06 -0.16 -17.21
CA THR A 366 46.48 -0.52 -17.11
C THR A 366 47.12 0.26 -15.97
N ARG A 367 48.42 0.05 -15.74
CA ARG A 367 49.20 0.83 -14.76
C ARG A 367 49.24 2.34 -15.08
N THR A 368 48.99 2.73 -16.34
CA THR A 368 49.19 4.11 -16.82
C THR A 368 47.94 4.79 -17.35
N THR A 369 46.77 4.14 -17.28
CA THR A 369 45.50 4.72 -17.79
C THR A 369 45.27 6.13 -17.24
N PRO A 370 44.97 7.12 -18.08
CA PRO A 370 44.77 8.48 -17.59
C PRO A 370 43.52 8.56 -16.71
N VAL A 371 43.56 9.38 -15.66
CA VAL A 371 42.48 9.49 -14.64
C VAL A 371 41.14 9.86 -15.27
N TRP A 372 41.13 10.74 -16.29
CA TRP A 372 39.90 11.11 -16.98
C TRP A 372 39.19 9.90 -17.62
N ALA A 373 39.94 8.92 -18.14
CA ALA A 373 39.36 7.73 -18.75
C ALA A 373 38.72 6.83 -17.69
N ILE A 374 39.37 6.70 -16.53
CA ILE A 374 38.80 6.00 -15.36
C ILE A 374 37.50 6.66 -14.91
N CYS A 375 37.48 8.00 -14.83
CA CYS A 375 36.29 8.75 -14.45
C CYS A 375 35.15 8.60 -15.45
N VAL A 376 35.42 8.61 -16.76
CA VAL A 376 34.40 8.44 -17.82
C VAL A 376 33.84 7.03 -17.83
N ILE A 377 34.71 6.01 -17.72
CA ILE A 377 34.29 4.61 -17.67
C ILE A 377 33.48 4.34 -16.40
N GLY A 378 33.95 4.85 -15.25
CA GLY A 378 33.20 4.81 -13.99
C GLY A 378 31.84 5.51 -14.10
N PHE A 379 31.80 6.71 -14.68
CA PHE A 379 30.55 7.44 -14.91
C PHE A 379 29.54 6.62 -15.72
N LEU A 380 29.98 5.97 -16.81
CA LEU A 380 29.13 5.12 -17.63
C LEU A 380 28.58 3.93 -16.84
N GLN A 381 29.43 3.26 -16.08
CA GLN A 381 29.01 2.15 -15.21
C GLN A 381 27.99 2.59 -14.17
N GLY A 382 28.21 3.72 -13.52
CA GLY A 382 27.27 4.25 -12.53
C GLY A 382 25.87 4.46 -13.11
N ILE A 383 25.74 5.09 -14.28
CA ILE A 383 24.44 5.26 -14.96
C ILE A 383 23.77 3.88 -15.17
N GLY A 384 24.53 2.90 -15.65
CA GLY A 384 24.04 1.55 -15.86
C GLY A 384 23.57 0.86 -14.57
N ILE A 385 24.33 0.97 -13.49
CA ILE A 385 23.99 0.43 -12.16
C ILE A 385 22.69 1.06 -11.64
N GLY A 386 22.62 2.39 -11.63
CA GLY A 386 21.45 3.11 -11.12
C GLY A 386 20.18 2.84 -11.90
N GLY A 387 20.30 2.74 -13.23
CA GLY A 387 19.20 2.39 -14.12
C GLY A 387 18.80 0.90 -14.07
N ALA A 388 19.63 0.01 -13.53
CA ALA A 388 19.31 -1.42 -13.44
C ALA A 388 18.64 -1.78 -12.10
N PHE A 389 19.13 -1.23 -10.98
CA PHE A 389 18.72 -1.68 -9.65
C PHE A 389 17.28 -1.30 -9.33
N GLN A 390 16.91 -0.05 -9.56
CA GLN A 390 15.60 0.44 -9.15
C GLN A 390 14.47 -0.05 -10.06
N PRO A 391 14.63 0.00 -11.40
CA PRO A 391 13.66 -0.58 -12.33
C PRO A 391 13.48 -2.09 -12.18
N GLY A 392 14.55 -2.85 -11.89
CA GLY A 392 14.45 -4.28 -11.61
C GLY A 392 13.55 -4.59 -10.41
N LEU A 393 13.54 -3.73 -9.37
CA LEU A 393 12.59 -3.87 -8.26
C LEU A 393 11.14 -3.66 -8.73
N VAL A 394 10.90 -2.61 -9.52
CA VAL A 394 9.56 -2.31 -10.04
C VAL A 394 9.05 -3.47 -10.90
N ALA A 395 9.90 -4.01 -11.78
CA ALA A 395 9.59 -5.18 -12.59
C ALA A 395 9.24 -6.40 -11.73
N LEU A 396 10.02 -6.70 -10.69
CA LEU A 396 9.72 -7.82 -9.80
C LEU A 396 8.35 -7.66 -9.12
N LEU A 397 8.06 -6.45 -8.63
CA LEU A 397 6.80 -6.17 -7.95
C LEU A 397 5.60 -6.22 -8.90
N ALA A 398 5.78 -5.85 -10.17
CA ALA A 398 4.76 -5.96 -11.21
C ALA A 398 4.44 -7.43 -11.56
N HIS A 399 5.44 -8.31 -11.55
CA HIS A 399 5.23 -9.74 -11.80
C HIS A 399 4.76 -10.53 -10.58
N SER A 400 4.89 -9.97 -9.38
CA SER A 400 4.51 -10.61 -8.11
C SER A 400 3.09 -10.26 -7.66
N ARG A 401 2.35 -11.26 -7.15
CA ARG A 401 1.04 -11.08 -6.50
C ARG A 401 1.15 -10.14 -5.30
N LYS A 402 0.10 -9.37 -4.98
CA LYS A 402 0.09 -8.44 -3.84
C LYS A 402 0.46 -9.11 -2.51
N ALA A 403 -0.05 -10.32 -2.30
CA ALA A 403 0.26 -11.15 -1.13
C ALA A 403 1.72 -11.65 -1.08
N ASP A 404 2.48 -11.61 -2.17
CA ASP A 404 3.84 -12.15 -2.26
C ASP A 404 4.92 -11.05 -2.45
N ARG A 405 4.54 -9.83 -2.85
CA ARG A 405 5.44 -8.71 -3.14
C ARG A 405 6.50 -8.43 -2.06
N ALA A 406 6.12 -8.44 -0.79
CA ALA A 406 7.04 -8.19 0.31
C ALA A 406 8.11 -9.30 0.42
N VAL A 407 7.71 -10.57 0.25
CA VAL A 407 8.62 -11.71 0.30
C VAL A 407 9.53 -11.72 -0.93
N ALA A 408 8.98 -11.46 -2.12
CA ALA A 408 9.74 -11.36 -3.36
C ALA A 408 10.82 -10.26 -3.29
N ASN A 409 10.48 -9.08 -2.75
CA ASN A 409 11.45 -8.00 -2.57
C ASN A 409 12.60 -8.40 -1.63
N SER A 410 12.28 -8.95 -0.46
CA SER A 410 13.31 -9.42 0.49
C SER A 410 14.18 -10.52 -0.10
N LEU A 411 13.58 -11.48 -0.81
CA LEU A 411 14.30 -12.54 -1.52
C LEU A 411 15.26 -11.98 -2.57
N ARG A 412 14.84 -11.01 -3.37
CA ARG A 412 15.70 -10.36 -4.37
C ARG A 412 16.90 -9.67 -3.71
N ASN A 413 16.69 -8.94 -2.62
CA ASN A 413 17.79 -8.27 -1.93
C ASN A 413 18.76 -9.26 -1.28
N PHE A 414 18.22 -10.32 -0.67
CA PHE A 414 19.01 -11.43 -0.15
C PHE A 414 19.90 -12.02 -1.25
N LEU A 415 19.32 -12.41 -2.39
CA LEU A 415 20.04 -12.99 -3.52
C LEU A 415 21.13 -12.05 -4.08
N ARG A 416 20.84 -10.75 -4.17
CA ARG A 416 21.82 -9.74 -4.62
C ARG A 416 23.00 -9.59 -3.67
N ILE A 417 22.77 -9.54 -2.36
CA ILE A 417 23.85 -9.36 -1.38
C ILE A 417 24.65 -10.67 -1.23
N MET A 418 23.98 -11.82 -1.33
CA MET A 418 24.63 -13.13 -1.41
C MET A 418 25.54 -13.22 -2.64
N GLY A 419 25.05 -12.78 -3.81
CA GLY A 419 25.87 -12.66 -5.02
C GLY A 419 27.10 -11.77 -4.80
N GLY A 420 26.95 -10.65 -4.11
CA GLY A 420 28.07 -9.77 -3.75
C GLY A 420 29.15 -10.43 -2.91
N SER A 421 28.74 -11.20 -1.90
CA SER A 421 29.64 -11.98 -1.07
C SER A 421 30.43 -13.01 -1.90
N VAL A 422 29.74 -13.74 -2.78
CA VAL A 422 30.38 -14.69 -3.71
C VAL A 422 31.35 -13.98 -4.65
N GLY A 423 30.96 -12.83 -5.21
CA GLY A 423 31.79 -12.07 -6.15
C GLY A 423 33.08 -11.54 -5.53
N LEU A 424 33.03 -11.07 -4.28
CA LEU A 424 34.24 -10.66 -3.53
C LEU A 424 35.16 -11.85 -3.27
N THR A 425 34.61 -12.99 -2.85
CA THR A 425 35.42 -14.19 -2.59
C THR A 425 36.08 -14.73 -3.85
N ILE A 426 35.35 -14.80 -4.98
CA ILE A 426 35.92 -15.21 -6.27
C ILE A 426 37.02 -14.23 -6.71
N SER A 427 36.77 -12.92 -6.63
CA SER A 427 37.75 -11.90 -7.01
C SER A 427 39.01 -11.97 -6.14
N GLY A 428 38.85 -12.23 -4.83
CA GLY A 428 39.97 -12.42 -3.92
C GLY A 428 40.78 -13.68 -4.22
N ALA A 429 40.11 -14.78 -4.55
CA ALA A 429 40.77 -16.02 -4.96
C ALA A 429 41.53 -15.85 -6.28
N ILE A 430 40.97 -15.13 -7.27
CA ILE A 430 41.65 -14.79 -8.53
C ILE A 430 42.92 -14.01 -8.22
N LEU A 431 42.83 -12.92 -7.46
CA LEU A 431 43.99 -12.08 -7.12
C LEU A 431 45.09 -12.89 -6.40
N ASN A 432 44.72 -13.67 -5.38
CA ASN A 432 45.67 -14.48 -4.62
C ASN A 432 46.37 -15.53 -5.52
N ASN A 433 45.61 -16.24 -6.35
CA ASN A 433 46.17 -17.25 -7.24
C ASN A 433 47.12 -16.64 -8.29
N VAL A 434 46.77 -15.48 -8.86
CA VAL A 434 47.64 -14.78 -9.83
C VAL A 434 48.93 -14.30 -9.17
N MET A 435 48.84 -13.70 -7.97
CA MET A 435 50.00 -13.26 -7.19
C MET A 435 50.91 -14.45 -6.85
N LYS A 436 50.35 -15.55 -6.35
CA LYS A 436 51.11 -16.75 -6.03
C LYS A 436 51.82 -17.32 -7.26
N ASN A 437 51.12 -17.44 -8.39
CA ASN A 437 51.69 -18.00 -9.61
C ASN A 437 52.81 -17.15 -10.22
N LYS A 438 52.69 -15.81 -10.17
CA LYS A 438 53.67 -14.89 -10.77
C LYS A 438 54.87 -14.61 -9.86
N LEU A 439 54.71 -14.71 -8.54
CA LEU A 439 55.72 -14.28 -7.57
C LEU A 439 56.44 -15.43 -6.86
N SER A 440 55.92 -16.67 -6.92
CA SER A 440 56.53 -17.82 -6.25
C SER A 440 57.94 -18.18 -6.72
N SER A 441 58.38 -17.64 -7.86
CA SER A 441 59.73 -17.85 -8.38
C SER A 441 60.81 -17.09 -7.60
N PHE A 442 60.46 -15.99 -6.92
CA PHE A 442 61.44 -15.15 -6.21
C PHE A 442 60.99 -14.67 -4.82
N LEU A 443 59.73 -14.88 -4.42
CA LEU A 443 59.21 -14.54 -3.10
C LEU A 443 58.70 -15.78 -2.35
N SER A 444 58.87 -15.75 -1.02
CA SER A 444 58.31 -16.77 -0.13
C SER A 444 56.77 -16.67 -0.07
N SER A 445 56.10 -17.78 0.25
CA SER A 445 54.62 -17.79 0.37
C SER A 445 54.11 -16.82 1.45
N ASP A 446 54.87 -16.61 2.53
CA ASP A 446 54.50 -15.68 3.60
C ASP A 446 54.60 -14.22 3.14
N THR A 447 55.67 -13.88 2.41
CA THR A 447 55.86 -12.54 1.83
C THR A 447 54.80 -12.23 0.78
N ILE A 448 54.44 -13.22 -0.07
CA ILE A 448 53.35 -13.07 -1.04
C ILE A 448 52.02 -12.82 -0.33
N GLY A 449 51.76 -13.51 0.79
CA GLY A 449 50.58 -13.27 1.62
C GLY A 449 50.52 -11.82 2.12
N GLN A 450 51.62 -11.30 2.67
CA GLN A 450 51.71 -9.92 3.18
C GLN A 450 51.56 -8.88 2.08
N ILE A 451 52.23 -9.06 0.93
CA ILE A 451 52.07 -8.19 -0.23
C ILE A 451 50.61 -8.22 -0.69
N THR A 452 49.98 -9.39 -0.80
CA THR A 452 48.57 -9.49 -1.21
C THR A 452 47.63 -8.62 -0.35
N SER A 453 47.92 -8.42 0.94
CA SER A 453 47.15 -7.47 1.77
C SER A 453 47.39 -6.00 1.45
N SER A 454 48.60 -5.59 1.11
CA SER A 454 48.93 -4.18 0.97
C SER A 454 50.19 -3.95 0.15
N SER A 455 50.08 -3.05 -0.83
CA SER A 455 51.23 -2.52 -1.56
C SER A 455 52.12 -1.63 -0.68
N TYR A 456 51.60 -1.05 0.41
CA TYR A 456 52.38 -0.19 1.33
C TYR A 456 53.54 -0.94 2.01
N ILE A 457 53.48 -2.28 2.06
CA ILE A 457 54.55 -3.11 2.61
C ILE A 457 55.76 -3.18 1.66
N LEU A 458 55.58 -2.90 0.36
CA LEU A 458 56.68 -2.93 -0.63
C LEU A 458 57.85 -2.03 -0.25
N GLU A 459 57.56 -0.83 0.27
CA GLU A 459 58.61 0.11 0.72
C GLU A 459 59.42 -0.44 1.89
N SER A 460 58.82 -1.30 2.73
CA SER A 460 59.50 -1.93 3.86
C SER A 460 60.30 -3.18 3.51
N LEU A 461 60.05 -3.78 2.34
CA LEU A 461 60.67 -5.05 1.93
C LEU A 461 62.05 -4.86 1.24
N ASN A 462 62.50 -3.63 0.99
CA ASN A 462 63.78 -3.31 0.33
C ASN A 462 64.03 -4.14 -0.95
N LEU A 463 62.99 -4.37 -1.74
CA LEU A 463 63.08 -5.12 -2.99
C LEU A 463 63.86 -4.34 -4.05
N ALA A 464 64.56 -5.06 -4.92
CA ALA A 464 65.19 -4.45 -6.09
C ALA A 464 64.12 -3.83 -7.02
N ALA A 465 64.50 -2.81 -7.80
CA ALA A 465 63.53 -2.05 -8.61
C ALA A 465 62.78 -2.95 -9.62
N ASP A 466 63.47 -3.94 -10.18
CA ASP A 466 62.91 -4.95 -11.08
C ASP A 466 61.90 -5.88 -10.38
N GLN A 467 62.19 -6.31 -9.15
CA GLN A 467 61.28 -7.12 -8.35
C GLN A 467 60.02 -6.34 -7.96
N THR A 468 60.17 -5.06 -7.63
CA THR A 468 59.03 -4.17 -7.35
C THR A 468 58.14 -4.00 -8.58
N GLU A 469 58.72 -3.85 -9.79
CA GLU A 469 57.94 -3.81 -11.02
C GLU A 469 57.19 -5.13 -11.30
N GLN A 470 57.84 -6.28 -11.09
CA GLN A 470 57.21 -7.59 -11.26
C GLN A 470 56.02 -7.78 -10.30
N VAL A 471 56.12 -7.27 -9.07
CA VAL A 471 55.00 -7.29 -8.12
C VAL A 471 53.84 -6.41 -8.60
N MET A 472 54.13 -5.19 -9.08
CA MET A 472 53.10 -4.28 -9.59
C MET A 472 52.42 -4.83 -10.85
N ASP A 473 53.17 -5.51 -11.73
CA ASP A 473 52.62 -6.20 -12.90
C ASP A 473 51.76 -7.42 -12.51
N ALA A 474 52.14 -8.14 -11.45
CA ALA A 474 51.31 -9.22 -10.92
C ALA A 474 49.98 -8.71 -10.37
N TYR A 475 49.97 -7.59 -9.62
CA TYR A 475 48.73 -6.96 -9.18
C TYR A 475 47.86 -6.50 -10.34
N MET A 476 48.44 -5.81 -11.33
CA MET A 476 47.69 -5.35 -12.49
C MET A 476 47.09 -6.53 -13.27
N SER A 477 47.85 -7.62 -13.44
CA SER A 477 47.34 -8.84 -14.08
C SER A 477 46.15 -9.43 -13.30
N GLY A 478 46.25 -9.53 -11.97
CA GLY A 478 45.16 -10.03 -11.14
C GLY A 478 43.91 -9.14 -11.19
N MET A 479 44.11 -7.82 -11.19
CA MET A 479 43.02 -6.84 -11.37
C MET A 479 42.36 -6.95 -12.72
N HIS A 480 43.16 -7.09 -13.77
CA HIS A 480 42.67 -7.24 -15.13
C HIS A 480 41.80 -8.49 -15.28
N ASP A 481 42.22 -9.63 -14.73
CA ASP A 481 41.44 -10.88 -14.75
C ASP A 481 40.08 -10.72 -14.04
N ILE A 482 40.06 -9.97 -12.92
CA ILE A 482 38.82 -9.63 -12.21
C ILE A 482 37.93 -8.72 -13.08
N PHE A 483 38.47 -7.73 -13.76
CA PHE A 483 37.69 -6.83 -14.63
C PHE A 483 37.14 -7.56 -15.87
N VAL A 484 37.90 -8.48 -16.45
CA VAL A 484 37.44 -9.33 -17.55
C VAL A 484 36.25 -10.19 -17.14
N MET A 485 36.21 -10.67 -15.89
CA MET A 485 35.08 -11.44 -15.37
C MET A 485 33.77 -10.62 -15.34
N TYR A 486 33.81 -9.31 -15.17
CA TYR A 486 32.61 -8.48 -15.03
C TYR A 486 31.78 -8.39 -16.31
N ALA A 487 32.43 -8.23 -17.46
CA ALA A 487 31.77 -8.04 -18.75
C ALA A 487 30.82 -9.19 -19.16
N PRO A 488 31.21 -10.47 -19.16
CA PRO A 488 30.30 -11.57 -19.52
C PRO A 488 29.16 -11.72 -18.52
N ILE A 489 29.38 -11.48 -17.23
CA ILE A 489 28.34 -11.59 -16.20
C ILE A 489 27.25 -10.54 -16.43
N ILE A 490 27.62 -9.27 -16.64
CA ILE A 490 26.64 -8.22 -16.94
C ILE A 490 26.03 -8.39 -18.34
N GLY A 491 26.79 -8.93 -19.30
CA GLY A 491 26.27 -9.32 -20.61
C GLY A 491 25.13 -10.35 -20.51
N ILE A 492 25.25 -11.34 -19.63
CA ILE A 492 24.16 -12.28 -19.32
C ILE A 492 22.98 -11.53 -18.70
N CYS A 493 23.21 -10.59 -17.79
CA CYS A 493 22.14 -9.75 -17.25
C CYS A 493 21.42 -8.94 -18.33
N PHE A 494 22.13 -8.44 -19.33
CA PHE A 494 21.53 -7.76 -20.49
C PHE A 494 20.65 -8.71 -21.31
N ILE A 495 21.11 -9.93 -21.58
CA ILE A 495 20.29 -10.95 -22.27
C ILE A 495 19.02 -11.26 -21.45
N CYS A 496 19.16 -11.46 -20.13
CA CYS A 496 18.01 -11.63 -19.26
C CYS A 496 17.06 -10.42 -19.30
N ALA A 497 17.57 -9.19 -19.42
CA ALA A 497 16.76 -7.97 -19.48
C ALA A 497 15.85 -7.97 -20.70
N VAL A 498 16.37 -8.40 -21.86
CA VAL A 498 15.61 -8.47 -23.11
C VAL A 498 14.48 -9.51 -23.03
N LEU A 499 14.67 -10.57 -22.24
CA LEU A 499 13.68 -11.65 -22.07
C LEU A 499 12.58 -11.36 -21.05
N ILE A 500 12.70 -10.27 -20.26
CA ILE A 500 11.66 -9.86 -19.30
C ILE A 500 10.46 -9.31 -20.07
N LYS A 501 9.25 -9.73 -19.70
CA LYS A 501 8.01 -9.18 -20.27
C LYS A 501 7.62 -7.86 -19.58
N ASP A 502 7.19 -6.87 -20.35
CA ASP A 502 6.64 -5.61 -19.82
C ASP A 502 5.13 -5.77 -19.62
N ASN A 503 4.69 -5.87 -18.36
CA ASN A 503 3.27 -5.89 -18.01
C ASN A 503 2.75 -4.49 -17.63
N GLY A 504 3.58 -3.44 -17.81
CA GLY A 504 3.35 -2.11 -17.25
C GLY A 504 3.39 -2.10 -15.72
N VAL A 505 3.21 -0.91 -15.14
CA VAL A 505 3.12 -0.72 -13.68
C VAL A 505 1.70 -1.01 -13.12
N ALA A 506 0.77 -1.48 -13.97
CA ALA A 506 -0.63 -1.75 -13.60
C ALA A 506 -0.78 -2.98 -12.66
N GLU A 507 -1.82 -2.98 -11.82
CA GLU A 507 -2.07 -4.08 -10.86
C GLU A 507 -2.51 -5.37 -11.58
N LYS A 508 -1.69 -6.43 -11.45
CA LYS A 508 -1.98 -7.78 -11.94
C LYS A 508 -3.28 -8.39 -11.36
N ASP A 509 -3.73 -7.91 -10.20
CA ASP A 509 -4.91 -8.43 -9.49
C ASP A 509 -6.26 -7.88 -10.01
N ALA A 510 -6.25 -6.99 -11.01
CA ALA A 510 -7.50 -6.52 -11.63
C ALA A 510 -8.13 -7.53 -12.61
N ASN A 511 -7.43 -8.61 -13.03
CA ASN A 511 -7.92 -9.46 -14.12
C ASN A 511 -7.46 -10.94 -14.18
N GLN A 512 -6.86 -11.54 -13.13
CA GLN A 512 -6.39 -12.95 -13.22
C GLN A 512 -7.04 -13.90 -12.20
N LYS A 513 -7.91 -14.76 -12.72
CA LYS A 513 -8.40 -16.01 -12.09
C LYS A 513 -7.19 -16.93 -11.80
N PRO A 514 -7.17 -17.69 -10.68
CA PRO A 514 -6.12 -18.68 -10.45
C PRO A 514 -6.11 -19.74 -11.58
N PRO A 515 -4.94 -20.28 -11.96
CA PRO A 515 -4.84 -21.21 -13.08
C PRO A 515 -5.62 -22.49 -12.80
N ALA A 516 -6.52 -22.84 -13.71
CA ALA A 516 -7.15 -24.16 -13.74
C ALA A 516 -6.09 -25.23 -14.04
N PRO A 517 -6.24 -26.46 -13.52
CA PRO A 517 -5.35 -27.57 -13.85
C PRO A 517 -5.38 -27.83 -15.36
N LYS A 518 -4.19 -28.00 -15.96
CA LYS A 518 -4.01 -28.22 -17.40
C LYS A 518 -4.69 -29.50 -17.86
N SER A 519 -5.59 -29.41 -18.84
CA SER A 519 -5.94 -30.50 -19.75
C SER A 519 -5.50 -30.13 -21.16
N GLU A 520 -4.73 -31.01 -21.77
CA GLU A 520 -4.20 -30.94 -23.13
C GLU A 520 -5.34 -30.92 -24.16
N HIS A 521 -5.34 -29.95 -25.08
CA HIS A 521 -5.31 -30.16 -26.53
C HIS A 521 -5.48 -28.82 -27.28
N SER A 522 -4.58 -28.63 -28.23
CA SER A 522 -4.51 -27.60 -29.28
C SER A 522 -5.73 -27.59 -30.20
N VAL A 523 -6.08 -26.43 -30.78
CA VAL A 523 -6.03 -26.13 -32.24
C VAL A 523 -6.22 -24.61 -32.45
N GLU A 524 -5.42 -24.06 -33.35
CA GLU A 524 -5.39 -22.69 -33.87
C GLU A 524 -6.65 -22.26 -34.64
N SER A 525 -6.92 -20.95 -34.70
CA SER A 525 -7.26 -20.28 -35.97
C SER A 525 -7.16 -18.76 -35.86
N GLU A 526 -6.42 -18.18 -36.80
CA GLU A 526 -6.28 -16.75 -37.07
C GLU A 526 -7.50 -16.15 -37.80
N SER A 527 -7.78 -14.86 -37.57
CA SER A 527 -8.15 -13.83 -38.58
C SER A 527 -8.34 -12.50 -37.80
N ARG A 528 -7.60 -11.40 -37.95
CA ARG A 528 -7.10 -10.54 -39.05
C ARG A 528 -8.16 -9.56 -39.66
N ILE A 529 -7.95 -8.28 -39.33
CA ILE A 529 -8.04 -7.02 -40.14
C ILE A 529 -9.34 -6.18 -40.13
N LEU A 530 -9.08 -4.86 -40.09
CA LEU A 530 -9.82 -3.64 -40.44
C LEU A 530 -10.48 -2.91 -39.25
N GLY A 531 -10.26 -1.62 -39.03
CA GLY A 531 -9.62 -0.60 -39.85
C GLY A 531 -10.35 0.73 -39.64
N ASP A 532 -9.54 1.77 -39.44
CA ASP A 532 -9.80 3.19 -39.70
C ASP A 532 -10.56 4.14 -38.76
N ASP A 533 -9.88 5.28 -38.65
CA ASP A 533 -10.32 6.67 -38.68
C ASP A 533 -10.66 7.47 -37.41
N THR A 534 -9.72 8.39 -37.16
CA THR A 534 -9.77 9.67 -36.43
C THR A 534 -10.65 10.68 -37.23
N PRO A 535 -11.03 11.91 -36.76
CA PRO A 535 -10.17 12.85 -36.04
C PRO A 535 -10.81 13.89 -35.06
N GLN A 536 -9.92 14.45 -34.24
CA GLN A 536 -9.72 15.84 -33.78
C GLN A 536 -10.90 16.82 -33.54
N ARG A 537 -10.88 17.45 -32.34
CA ARG A 537 -10.73 18.91 -32.05
C ARG A 537 -11.20 19.19 -30.60
N SER A 538 -10.85 20.22 -29.84
CA SER A 538 -9.65 21.06 -29.63
C SER A 538 -10.06 22.15 -28.61
N ARG A 539 -9.27 22.36 -27.54
CA ARG A 539 -9.07 23.64 -26.78
C ARG A 539 -10.30 24.23 -26.04
N SER A 540 -10.26 24.97 -24.93
CA SER A 540 -9.26 25.81 -24.22
C SER A 540 -9.82 26.15 -22.80
N ALA A 541 -9.04 26.05 -21.71
CA ALA A 541 -8.34 27.12 -20.97
C ALA A 541 -9.18 28.01 -19.99
N SER A 542 -9.03 27.73 -18.68
CA SER A 542 -8.69 28.57 -17.47
C SER A 542 -9.11 30.07 -17.37
N PRO A 543 -8.87 30.87 -16.27
CA PRO A 543 -8.24 30.62 -14.94
C PRO A 543 -8.79 31.39 -13.67
N ARG A 544 -8.23 31.06 -12.46
CA ARG A 544 -7.82 31.92 -11.28
C ARG A 544 -8.88 32.58 -10.33
N THR A 545 -8.99 32.20 -9.03
CA THR A 545 -8.35 32.69 -7.74
C THR A 545 -8.67 34.15 -7.32
N PRO A 546 -8.53 34.67 -6.06
CA PRO A 546 -7.97 34.13 -4.77
C PRO A 546 -8.68 34.54 -3.41
N PHE A 547 -8.25 33.93 -2.26
CA PHE A 547 -8.09 34.51 -0.87
C PHE A 547 -9.34 34.99 -0.04
N ARG A 548 -9.48 35.02 1.31
CA ARG A 548 -8.72 34.67 2.56
C ARG A 548 -9.61 34.96 3.82
N THR A 549 -9.44 34.20 4.93
CA THR A 549 -9.56 34.54 6.41
C THR A 549 -10.88 35.11 7.00
N GLU A 550 -11.38 34.90 8.24
CA GLU A 550 -10.86 34.51 9.59
C GLU A 550 -12.03 34.30 10.63
N ILE A 551 -11.80 33.50 11.70
CA ILE A 551 -12.23 33.65 13.13
C ILE A 551 -13.72 33.47 13.57
N ARG A 552 -14.06 32.42 14.36
CA ARG A 552 -14.08 32.36 15.85
C ARG A 552 -14.97 31.24 16.43
N ARG A 553 -14.53 30.71 17.57
CA ARG A 553 -15.22 29.74 18.46
C ARG A 553 -15.67 30.44 19.74
N SER A 554 -16.88 30.14 20.22
CA SER A 554 -17.30 30.07 21.64
C SER A 554 -18.82 29.90 21.70
N GLY A 555 -19.33 28.80 22.27
CA GLY A 555 -20.80 28.65 22.40
C GLY A 555 -21.33 27.30 22.92
N ARG A 556 -20.49 26.42 23.49
CA ARG A 556 -20.90 25.02 23.70
C ARG A 556 -21.03 24.54 25.15
N LEU A 557 -21.17 25.45 26.11
CA LEU A 557 -21.34 25.10 27.53
C LEU A 557 -22.65 25.60 28.17
N LEU A 558 -23.49 26.33 27.43
CA LEU A 558 -24.77 26.85 27.95
C LEU A 558 -25.97 25.96 27.59
N GLU A 559 -25.97 25.28 26.45
CA GLU A 559 -27.14 24.52 25.96
C GLU A 559 -27.47 23.22 26.70
N ARG A 560 -26.62 22.76 27.64
CA ARG A 560 -26.85 21.51 28.38
C ARG A 560 -27.73 21.67 29.62
N ARG A 561 -27.86 22.88 30.19
CA ARG A 561 -28.67 23.10 31.40
C ARG A 561 -30.16 23.35 31.11
N ASP A 562 -30.49 23.87 29.93
CA ASP A 562 -31.88 24.17 29.58
C ASP A 562 -32.68 22.93 29.16
N ARG A 563 -32.01 21.84 28.75
CA ARG A 563 -32.66 20.59 28.30
C ARG A 563 -33.29 19.78 29.42
N GLU A 564 -32.85 19.94 30.67
CA GLU A 564 -33.36 19.16 31.80
C GLU A 564 -34.60 19.79 32.46
N GLN A 565 -34.91 21.07 32.19
CA GLN A 565 -36.04 21.76 32.83
C GLN A 565 -37.34 21.78 32.01
N GLN A 566 -37.32 21.46 30.71
CA GLN A 566 -38.53 21.48 29.86
C GLN A 566 -39.21 20.13 29.64
N ALA A 567 -38.63 19.02 30.13
CA ALA A 567 -39.14 17.67 29.86
C ALA A 567 -40.28 17.21 30.79
N GLU A 568 -40.72 18.03 31.77
CA GLU A 568 -41.59 17.56 32.85
C GLU A 568 -43.09 17.84 32.69
N GLN A 569 -43.56 18.33 31.54
CA GLN A 569 -44.99 18.54 31.29
C GLN A 569 -45.37 18.26 29.84
N LEU A 570 -45.93 17.08 29.52
CA LEU A 570 -46.95 16.85 28.47
C LEU A 570 -47.40 15.35 28.45
N PRO A 571 -48.65 15.06 28.04
CA PRO A 571 -49.35 13.81 28.34
C PRO A 571 -49.00 12.64 27.40
N ARG A 572 -49.15 11.42 27.93
CA ARG A 572 -48.97 10.12 27.25
C ARG A 572 -50.04 9.89 26.17
N GLY A 573 -49.62 9.40 25.01
CA GLY A 573 -50.48 8.74 24.02
C GLY A 573 -50.50 9.40 22.63
N LEU A 574 -50.17 8.64 21.59
CA LEU A 574 -50.23 9.01 20.17
C LEU A 574 -51.60 9.58 19.74
N PRO A 575 -51.57 10.60 18.88
CA PRO A 575 -52.24 10.52 17.58
C PRO A 575 -51.31 10.97 16.44
N PHE A 576 -50.91 10.02 15.59
CA PHE A 576 -50.28 10.30 14.30
C PHE A 576 -51.33 10.91 13.36
N MET A 577 -51.07 12.12 12.84
CA MET A 577 -51.89 12.92 11.92
C MET A 577 -53.38 13.13 12.28
N SER A 578 -53.70 14.33 12.77
CA SER A 578 -55.03 14.93 12.58
C SER A 578 -54.96 16.43 12.86
N GLN A 579 -54.87 17.23 11.78
CA GLN A 579 -55.48 18.55 11.55
C GLN A 579 -54.64 19.32 10.52
N ASP A 580 -54.78 18.97 9.24
CA ASP A 580 -54.60 19.88 8.10
C ASP A 580 -55.21 19.21 6.87
N THR A 581 -56.46 18.77 7.00
CA THR A 581 -57.31 18.44 5.85
C THR A 581 -57.99 19.73 5.35
N ASP A 582 -57.98 19.89 4.03
CA ASP A 582 -58.73 20.87 3.22
C ASP A 582 -58.25 22.34 3.23
N ARG A 583 -57.02 22.59 2.74
CA ARG A 583 -56.67 23.89 2.14
C ARG A 583 -56.87 23.82 0.62
N SER A 584 -57.59 24.79 0.04
CA SER A 584 -57.79 24.89 -1.41
C SER A 584 -56.45 24.99 -2.17
N ALA A 585 -56.37 24.46 -3.40
CA ALA A 585 -55.13 24.46 -4.20
C ALA A 585 -54.49 25.87 -4.32
N GLY A 586 -55.30 26.93 -4.38
CA GLY A 586 -54.81 28.31 -4.40
C GLY A 586 -54.11 28.76 -3.11
N GLN A 587 -54.45 28.19 -1.95
CA GLN A 587 -53.78 28.48 -0.68
C GLN A 587 -52.44 27.74 -0.58
N GLN A 588 -52.33 26.53 -1.14
CA GLN A 588 -51.08 25.78 -1.20
C GLN A 588 -50.05 26.50 -2.08
N ASP A 589 -50.46 26.96 -3.26
CA ASP A 589 -49.59 27.73 -4.15
C ASP A 589 -49.14 29.05 -3.50
N ALA A 590 -50.03 29.73 -2.77
CA ALA A 590 -49.68 30.93 -2.03
C ALA A 590 -48.66 30.67 -0.90
N ASP A 591 -48.81 29.57 -0.15
CA ASP A 591 -47.90 29.17 0.91
C ASP A 591 -46.50 28.81 0.33
N LEU A 592 -46.44 28.16 -0.84
CA LEU A 592 -45.19 27.86 -1.55
C LEU A 592 -44.49 29.14 -2.05
N GLU A 593 -45.24 30.08 -2.63
CA GLU A 593 -44.67 31.35 -3.08
C GLU A 593 -44.19 32.22 -1.91
N ALA A 594 -44.92 32.24 -0.80
CA ALA A 594 -44.46 32.90 0.43
C ALA A 594 -43.13 32.32 0.93
N ALA A 595 -42.97 30.99 0.92
CA ALA A 595 -41.73 30.34 1.30
C ALA A 595 -40.58 30.69 0.34
N ARG A 596 -40.85 30.78 -0.96
CA ARG A 596 -39.86 31.17 -1.98
C ARG A 596 -39.39 32.61 -1.83
N LEU A 597 -40.31 33.55 -1.56
CA LEU A 597 -39.99 34.95 -1.30
C LEU A 597 -39.09 35.08 -0.07
N LYS A 598 -39.42 34.35 1.00
CA LYS A 598 -38.62 34.31 2.23
C LYS A 598 -37.21 33.78 2.01
N LEU A 599 -37.05 32.77 1.16
CA LEU A 599 -35.73 32.26 0.76
C LEU A 599 -34.94 33.26 -0.10
N ALA A 600 -35.59 34.21 -0.76
CA ALA A 600 -34.92 35.26 -1.53
C ALA A 600 -34.35 36.37 -0.63
N GLU A 601 -34.92 36.57 0.55
CA GLU A 601 -34.46 37.54 1.57
C GLU A 601 -33.34 36.98 2.47
N TYR A 602 -33.08 35.67 2.40
CA TYR A 602 -32.06 35.00 3.21
C TYR A 602 -30.66 35.59 2.97
N THR A 603 -30.03 36.07 4.04
CA THR A 603 -28.67 36.62 3.96
C THR A 603 -27.66 35.64 4.57
N PRO A 604 -26.66 35.16 3.79
CA PRO A 604 -25.60 34.29 4.32
C PRO A 604 -24.84 34.96 5.47
N GLN A 605 -24.64 34.24 6.58
CA GLN A 605 -23.91 34.71 7.77
C GLN A 605 -22.56 33.98 7.93
N ASP A 606 -21.98 33.55 6.81
CA ASP A 606 -20.71 32.78 6.72
C ASP A 606 -20.71 31.46 7.52
N ARG A 607 -21.89 30.84 7.66
CA ARG A 607 -22.04 29.54 8.32
C ARG A 607 -21.65 28.39 7.38
N LYS A 608 -21.35 27.23 7.97
CA LYS A 608 -20.97 26.04 7.19
C LYS A 608 -22.11 25.66 6.23
N LYS A 609 -21.83 25.61 4.92
CA LYS A 609 -22.82 25.34 3.85
C LYS A 609 -23.82 26.46 3.56
N ASP A 610 -23.65 27.68 4.08
CA ASP A 610 -24.58 28.80 3.80
C ASP A 610 -24.78 29.06 2.31
N GLN A 611 -23.72 28.87 1.52
CA GLN A 611 -23.71 29.07 0.07
C GLN A 611 -24.68 28.15 -0.69
N ILE A 612 -25.10 27.02 -0.10
CA ILE A 612 -26.00 26.07 -0.74
C ILE A 612 -27.41 26.07 -0.14
N VAL A 613 -27.66 26.76 0.98
CA VAL A 613 -28.95 26.72 1.72
C VAL A 613 -30.13 27.07 0.82
N VAL A 614 -30.07 28.22 0.16
CA VAL A 614 -31.17 28.71 -0.70
C VAL A 614 -31.38 27.79 -1.90
N GLN A 615 -30.31 27.37 -2.57
CA GLN A 615 -30.39 26.47 -3.73
C GLN A 615 -30.96 25.09 -3.33
N SER A 616 -30.55 24.56 -2.19
CA SER A 616 -31.02 23.29 -1.66
C SER A 616 -32.48 23.33 -1.25
N LEU A 617 -32.90 24.34 -0.48
CA LEU A 617 -34.30 24.47 -0.05
C LEU A 617 -35.24 24.70 -1.23
N LYS A 618 -34.82 25.48 -2.24
CA LYS A 618 -35.55 25.58 -3.52
C LYS A 618 -35.66 24.21 -4.21
N ALA A 619 -34.56 23.45 -4.29
CA ALA A 619 -34.59 22.12 -4.87
C ALA A 619 -35.54 21.16 -4.12
N PHE A 620 -35.65 21.25 -2.79
CA PHE A 620 -36.65 20.52 -2.00
C PHE A 620 -38.08 20.92 -2.37
N LEU A 621 -38.38 22.23 -2.40
CA LEU A 621 -39.70 22.74 -2.80
C LEU A 621 -40.08 22.35 -4.23
N ASP A 622 -39.12 22.25 -5.14
CA ASP A 622 -39.39 21.97 -6.56
C ASP A 622 -39.56 20.48 -6.88
N ASN A 623 -38.90 19.59 -6.11
CA ASN A 623 -38.77 18.16 -6.47
C ASN A 623 -39.45 17.18 -5.51
N LEU A 624 -39.82 17.59 -4.29
CA LEU A 624 -40.59 16.73 -3.37
C LEU A 624 -41.99 16.37 -3.94
N PRO A 625 -42.70 15.37 -3.40
CA PRO A 625 -44.13 15.17 -3.69
C PRO A 625 -44.98 16.32 -3.13
N PRO A 626 -46.21 16.56 -3.64
CA PRO A 626 -47.05 17.72 -3.26
C PRO A 626 -47.19 17.92 -1.75
N GLU A 627 -47.52 16.86 -1.01
CA GLU A 627 -47.68 16.88 0.45
C GLU A 627 -46.36 17.22 1.16
N GLY A 628 -45.25 16.63 0.71
CA GLY A 628 -43.91 16.91 1.24
C GLY A 628 -43.47 18.36 1.00
N ARG A 629 -43.80 18.94 -0.16
CA ARG A 629 -43.53 20.37 -0.45
C ARG A 629 -44.29 21.27 0.51
N GLN A 630 -45.56 20.96 0.77
CA GLN A 630 -46.39 21.74 1.67
C GLN A 630 -45.83 21.73 3.09
N HIS A 631 -45.37 20.57 3.58
CA HIS A 631 -44.72 20.49 4.90
C HIS A 631 -43.45 21.34 4.99
N VAL A 632 -42.60 21.31 3.97
CA VAL A 632 -41.38 22.15 3.93
C VAL A 632 -41.73 23.64 3.78
N ALA A 633 -42.74 23.99 2.99
CA ALA A 633 -43.21 25.38 2.85
C ALA A 633 -43.75 25.92 4.18
N ASN A 634 -44.57 25.13 4.88
CA ASN A 634 -45.09 25.49 6.21
C ASN A 634 -43.97 25.68 7.23
N ASP A 635 -42.94 24.82 7.20
CA ASP A 635 -41.77 24.96 8.07
C ASP A 635 -41.04 26.29 7.83
N LEU A 636 -40.81 26.64 6.57
CA LEU A 636 -40.13 27.89 6.20
C LEU A 636 -40.97 29.11 6.56
N ASN A 637 -42.29 29.06 6.31
CA ASN A 637 -43.20 30.14 6.65
C ASN A 637 -43.28 30.36 8.17
N GLY A 638 -43.16 29.31 8.98
CA GLY A 638 -43.13 29.36 10.44
C GLY A 638 -41.82 29.86 11.07
N THR A 639 -40.77 30.12 10.27
CA THR A 639 -39.51 30.67 10.79
C THR A 639 -39.58 32.19 10.99
N HIS A 640 -38.78 32.76 11.89
CA HIS A 640 -38.68 34.20 12.09
C HIS A 640 -37.26 34.75 11.91
N THR A 641 -36.26 33.86 11.85
CA THR A 641 -34.85 34.24 11.73
C THR A 641 -34.13 33.43 10.65
N ASP A 642 -33.08 33.99 10.06
CA ASP A 642 -32.18 33.27 9.13
C ASP A 642 -31.51 32.06 9.79
N GLN A 643 -31.45 32.02 11.12
CA GLN A 643 -30.95 30.86 11.86
C GLN A 643 -31.94 29.69 11.79
N GLU A 644 -33.22 29.95 11.98
CA GLU A 644 -34.25 28.91 11.86
C GLU A 644 -34.36 28.37 10.43
N ILE A 645 -34.20 29.21 9.41
CA ILE A 645 -34.15 28.76 7.99
C ILE A 645 -32.96 27.83 7.76
N TYR A 646 -31.79 28.20 8.27
CA TYR A 646 -30.58 27.39 8.21
C TYR A 646 -30.75 26.04 8.94
N ASP A 647 -31.46 26.03 10.07
CA ASP A 647 -31.74 24.84 10.85
C ASP A 647 -32.78 23.92 10.17
N VAL A 648 -33.78 24.47 9.48
CA VAL A 648 -34.68 23.71 8.60
C VAL A 648 -33.87 23.02 7.50
N PHE A 649 -32.96 23.73 6.84
CA PHE A 649 -32.04 23.14 5.85
C PHE A 649 -31.20 22.02 6.45
N ASN A 650 -30.57 22.24 7.61
CA ASN A 650 -29.72 21.23 8.24
C ASN A 650 -30.50 19.99 8.66
N ASN A 651 -31.73 20.14 9.14
CA ASN A 651 -32.58 19.01 9.50
C ASN A 651 -32.90 18.16 8.27
N LEU A 652 -33.41 18.78 7.19
CA LEU A 652 -33.67 18.08 5.92
C LEU A 652 -32.42 17.43 5.35
N PHE A 653 -31.29 18.13 5.39
CA PHE A 653 -30.02 17.63 4.90
C PHE A 653 -29.52 16.43 5.72
N THR A 654 -29.50 16.52 7.04
CA THR A 654 -28.93 15.47 7.89
C THR A 654 -29.86 14.25 8.00
N GLY A 655 -31.18 14.47 8.11
CA GLY A 655 -32.19 13.42 8.24
C GLY A 655 -32.44 12.62 6.95
N LEU A 656 -32.30 13.24 5.76
CA LEU A 656 -32.49 12.55 4.47
C LEU A 656 -31.17 12.22 3.80
N THR A 657 -30.40 13.25 3.45
CA THR A 657 -29.30 13.09 2.49
C THR A 657 -28.10 12.39 3.09
N THR A 658 -27.75 12.74 4.34
CA THR A 658 -26.57 12.15 4.98
C THR A 658 -26.78 10.67 5.31
N ARG A 659 -27.99 10.29 5.76
CA ARG A 659 -28.34 8.90 6.05
C ARG A 659 -28.44 8.05 4.79
N MET A 660 -29.05 8.58 3.74
CA MET A 660 -29.19 7.89 2.45
C MET A 660 -27.85 7.65 1.74
N LEU A 661 -26.88 8.54 1.91
CA LEU A 661 -25.55 8.42 1.31
C LEU A 661 -24.52 7.69 2.21
N SER A 662 -24.79 7.57 3.51
CA SER A 662 -23.84 6.99 4.47
C SER A 662 -23.96 5.47 4.53
N ARG A 663 -22.83 4.78 4.29
CA ARG A 663 -22.68 3.35 4.61
C ARG A 663 -22.48 3.07 6.11
N SER A 664 -22.28 4.12 6.91
CA SER A 664 -21.99 4.05 8.35
C SER A 664 -23.24 4.32 9.20
N THR A 665 -23.33 3.64 10.34
CA THR A 665 -24.42 3.72 11.35
C THR A 665 -24.50 5.07 12.09
N LEU A 666 -23.46 5.91 11.98
CA LEU A 666 -23.25 7.11 12.81
C LEU A 666 -23.17 8.43 12.02
N PRO A 667 -24.30 9.03 11.61
CA PRO A 667 -24.41 10.44 11.24
C PRO A 667 -24.79 11.31 12.44
N SER A 668 -24.23 12.52 12.49
CA SER A 668 -24.70 13.58 13.38
C SER A 668 -25.97 14.20 12.80
N VAL A 669 -27.14 13.80 13.27
CA VAL A 669 -28.38 14.52 13.01
C VAL A 669 -28.43 15.71 13.95
N ALA A 670 -28.68 16.90 13.41
CA ALA A 670 -28.85 18.10 14.23
C ALA A 670 -30.24 18.05 14.87
N SER A 671 -30.34 18.39 16.16
CA SER A 671 -31.64 18.52 16.83
C SER A 671 -32.46 19.61 16.16
N SER A 672 -33.71 19.30 15.80
CA SER A 672 -34.64 20.28 15.22
C SER A 672 -34.90 21.42 16.22
N PRO A 673 -34.88 22.69 15.80
CA PRO A 673 -35.24 23.82 16.68
C PRO A 673 -36.75 23.92 16.93
N ILE A 674 -37.57 23.20 16.16
CA ILE A 674 -39.03 23.25 16.28
C ILE A 674 -39.52 22.22 17.31
N SER A 675 -40.06 22.71 18.44
CA SER A 675 -40.48 21.94 19.61
C SER A 675 -41.49 20.83 19.28
N ARG A 676 -42.41 21.06 18.34
CA ARG A 676 -43.38 20.06 17.86
C ARG A 676 -42.69 18.81 17.28
N ARG A 677 -41.49 18.96 16.70
CA ARG A 677 -40.75 17.86 16.07
C ARG A 677 -40.03 16.97 17.08
N LEU A 678 -39.57 17.54 18.19
CA LEU A 678 -38.99 16.77 19.30
C LEU A 678 -40.02 15.79 19.88
N GLY A 679 -41.29 16.21 19.99
CA GLY A 679 -42.38 15.33 20.43
C GLY A 679 -42.69 14.18 19.46
N ASN A 680 -42.76 14.46 18.15
CA ASN A 680 -43.04 13.42 17.14
C ASN A 680 -41.89 12.41 17.01
N ALA A 681 -40.65 12.89 17.03
CA ALA A 681 -39.50 12.01 17.07
C ALA A 681 -39.52 11.17 18.36
N ALA A 682 -39.76 11.74 19.54
CA ALA A 682 -39.86 10.97 20.78
C ALA A 682 -40.93 9.86 20.70
N ALA A 683 -42.12 10.16 20.18
CA ALA A 683 -43.19 9.18 20.03
C ALA A 683 -42.84 8.02 19.07
N LEU A 684 -42.07 8.30 18.01
CA LEU A 684 -41.61 7.25 17.10
C LEU A 684 -40.47 6.42 17.71
N ALA A 685 -39.65 7.02 18.59
CA ALA A 685 -38.57 6.34 19.31
C ALA A 685 -39.15 5.33 20.31
N ASP A 686 -40.25 5.68 20.97
CA ASP A 686 -40.94 4.79 21.91
C ASP A 686 -41.47 3.51 21.26
N ASN A 687 -41.70 3.52 19.93
CA ASN A 687 -42.16 2.35 19.17
C ASN A 687 -41.01 1.57 18.49
N MET A 688 -39.76 2.00 18.65
CA MET A 688 -38.57 1.33 18.07
C MET A 688 -37.85 0.51 19.15
N ASP A 689 -38.30 -0.71 19.38
CA ASP A 689 -37.77 -1.54 20.48
C ASP A 689 -36.42 -2.19 20.13
N GLU A 690 -36.23 -2.62 18.88
CA GLU A 690 -35.05 -3.38 18.46
C GLU A 690 -34.40 -2.89 17.16
N SER A 691 -33.07 -2.80 17.19
CA SER A 691 -32.25 -2.54 16.00
C SER A 691 -32.27 -3.76 15.07
N GLN A 692 -32.47 -3.51 13.78
CA GLN A 692 -32.43 -4.56 12.77
C GLN A 692 -30.98 -4.98 12.44
N LYS A 693 -30.80 -6.23 11.99
CA LYS A 693 -29.55 -6.74 11.39
C LYS A 693 -29.77 -7.12 9.92
N ARG A 694 -28.72 -7.01 9.11
CA ARG A 694 -28.79 -7.40 7.69
C ARG A 694 -28.94 -8.92 7.62
N GLN A 695 -30.00 -9.38 6.98
CA GLN A 695 -30.30 -10.81 6.87
C GLN A 695 -29.63 -11.39 5.61
N GLU A 696 -28.99 -12.55 5.74
CA GLU A 696 -28.39 -13.25 4.60
C GLU A 696 -29.47 -13.78 3.64
N GLN A 697 -30.60 -14.25 4.19
CA GLN A 697 -31.75 -14.73 3.43
C GLN A 697 -32.35 -13.66 2.51
N PHE A 698 -32.28 -12.38 2.89
CA PHE A 698 -32.77 -11.27 2.07
C PHE A 698 -32.10 -11.22 0.70
N ARG A 699 -30.75 -11.32 0.66
CA ARG A 699 -30.00 -11.36 -0.61
C ARG A 699 -30.39 -12.59 -1.42
N HIS A 700 -30.54 -13.75 -0.77
CA HIS A 700 -30.89 -14.99 -1.45
C HIS A 700 -32.25 -14.90 -2.14
N ASN A 701 -33.26 -14.38 -1.44
CA ASN A 701 -34.61 -14.19 -1.96
C ASN A 701 -34.65 -13.17 -3.11
N LEU A 702 -33.87 -12.09 -3.02
CA LEU A 702 -33.74 -11.11 -4.12
C LEU A 702 -33.13 -11.73 -5.38
N LEU A 703 -32.09 -12.55 -5.23
CA LEU A 703 -31.51 -13.28 -6.37
C LEU A 703 -32.53 -14.20 -7.01
N GLN A 704 -33.34 -14.91 -6.23
CA GLN A 704 -34.39 -15.78 -6.79
C GLN A 704 -35.47 -14.97 -7.53
N ARG A 705 -35.97 -13.87 -6.94
CA ARG A 705 -36.96 -12.99 -7.58
C ARG A 705 -36.45 -12.41 -8.90
N ASP A 706 -35.22 -11.91 -8.92
CA ASP A 706 -34.63 -11.20 -10.06
C ASP A 706 -33.97 -12.19 -11.07
N ASN A 707 -34.36 -13.47 -11.04
CA ASN A 707 -33.86 -14.55 -11.89
C ASN A 707 -32.32 -14.65 -11.93
N ASN A 708 -31.71 -14.48 -10.75
CA ASN A 708 -30.27 -14.46 -10.49
C ASN A 708 -29.50 -13.43 -11.33
N ARG A 709 -30.15 -12.35 -11.75
CA ARG A 709 -29.57 -11.33 -12.63
C ARG A 709 -29.65 -9.93 -12.05
N CYS A 710 -28.70 -9.10 -12.46
CA CYS A 710 -28.74 -7.66 -12.24
C CYS A 710 -29.94 -7.07 -12.99
N VAL A 711 -30.84 -6.37 -12.28
CA VAL A 711 -32.07 -5.83 -12.90
C VAL A 711 -31.77 -4.73 -13.94
N VAL A 712 -30.61 -4.08 -13.84
CA VAL A 712 -30.20 -2.96 -14.68
C VAL A 712 -29.41 -3.41 -15.92
N THR A 713 -28.46 -4.33 -15.76
CA THR A 713 -27.57 -4.78 -16.85
C THR A 713 -28.06 -6.07 -17.49
N GLY A 714 -28.77 -6.93 -16.75
CA GLY A 714 -29.16 -8.27 -17.18
C GLY A 714 -28.09 -9.34 -16.91
N ASP A 715 -26.91 -8.94 -16.43
CA ASP A 715 -25.81 -9.86 -16.15
C ASP A 715 -26.20 -10.83 -15.03
N MET A 716 -25.82 -12.09 -15.19
CA MET A 716 -26.03 -13.12 -14.19
C MET A 716 -25.07 -12.97 -13.00
N ASP A 717 -25.54 -13.29 -11.80
CA ASP A 717 -24.71 -13.41 -10.61
C ASP A 717 -23.63 -14.48 -10.80
N ASP A 718 -22.40 -14.17 -10.41
CA ASP A 718 -21.22 -14.99 -10.65
C ASP A 718 -21.24 -16.33 -9.90
N VAL A 719 -21.92 -16.42 -8.76
CA VAL A 719 -22.08 -17.67 -8.01
C VAL A 719 -23.13 -18.55 -8.68
N CYS A 720 -24.21 -17.95 -9.19
CA CYS A 720 -25.25 -18.68 -9.92
C CYS A 720 -24.78 -19.13 -11.31
N PHE A 721 -24.07 -18.28 -12.05
CA PHE A 721 -23.50 -18.63 -13.37
C PHE A 721 -22.58 -19.85 -13.30
N ARG A 722 -21.74 -19.93 -12.25
CA ARG A 722 -20.84 -21.07 -12.02
C ARG A 722 -21.55 -22.42 -11.80
N LYS A 723 -22.85 -22.42 -11.54
CA LYS A 723 -23.66 -23.63 -11.31
C LYS A 723 -24.42 -24.08 -12.57
N ILE A 724 -24.41 -23.29 -13.65
CA ILE A 724 -25.12 -23.59 -14.89
C ILE A 724 -24.16 -24.23 -15.89
N ASP A 725 -24.51 -25.39 -16.42
CA ASP A 725 -23.72 -26.16 -17.40
C ASP A 725 -24.07 -25.79 -18.86
N SER A 726 -24.26 -24.49 -19.13
CA SER A 726 -24.83 -23.99 -20.39
C SER A 726 -23.77 -23.50 -21.39
N LYS A 727 -24.03 -23.75 -22.68
CA LYS A 727 -23.27 -23.28 -23.87
C LYS A 727 -23.70 -21.89 -24.37
N GLU A 728 -24.54 -21.16 -23.63
CA GLU A 728 -25.02 -19.83 -24.03
C GLU A 728 -24.05 -18.71 -23.61
N ASP A 729 -23.88 -17.72 -24.48
CA ASP A 729 -23.09 -16.52 -24.22
C ASP A 729 -23.87 -15.58 -23.28
N ILE A 730 -23.75 -15.83 -21.98
CA ILE A 730 -24.43 -15.08 -20.92
C ILE A 730 -23.42 -14.19 -20.19
N ASP A 731 -23.59 -12.88 -20.28
CA ASP A 731 -22.83 -11.93 -19.47
C ASP A 731 -23.07 -12.17 -17.96
N PHE A 732 -21.98 -12.19 -17.17
CA PHE A 732 -22.03 -12.43 -15.72
C PHE A 732 -21.13 -11.47 -14.94
N GLY A 733 -21.33 -11.37 -13.63
CA GLY A 733 -20.49 -10.56 -12.75
C GLY A 733 -20.96 -10.60 -11.30
N SER A 734 -20.13 -10.08 -10.40
CA SER A 734 -20.50 -9.95 -8.99
C SER A 734 -21.70 -9.01 -8.84
N THR A 735 -22.70 -9.47 -8.10
CA THR A 735 -23.91 -8.69 -7.79
C THR A 735 -24.09 -8.53 -6.27
N HIS A 736 -24.83 -7.50 -5.86
CA HIS A 736 -25.18 -7.20 -4.49
C HIS A 736 -26.65 -6.83 -4.37
N GLY A 737 -27.29 -7.24 -3.27
CA GLY A 737 -28.59 -6.74 -2.86
C GLY A 737 -28.48 -5.32 -2.33
N ALA A 738 -29.06 -4.37 -3.06
CA ALA A 738 -29.15 -2.97 -2.68
C ALA A 738 -30.48 -2.75 -1.94
N HIS A 739 -30.41 -2.11 -0.77
CA HIS A 739 -31.60 -1.55 -0.12
C HIS A 739 -31.91 -0.18 -0.74
N ILE A 740 -33.16 0.08 -1.12
CA ILE A 740 -33.59 1.35 -1.73
C ILE A 740 -33.57 2.47 -0.68
N ILE A 741 -34.21 2.24 0.47
CA ILE A 741 -33.95 2.95 1.72
C ILE A 741 -32.80 2.20 2.43
N PRO A 742 -31.64 2.83 2.64
CA PRO A 742 -30.49 2.14 3.20
C PRO A 742 -30.75 1.58 4.60
N PHE A 743 -30.07 0.46 4.86
CA PHE A 743 -30.11 -0.23 6.14
C PHE A 743 -29.74 0.66 7.36
N SER A 744 -29.00 1.76 7.13
CA SER A 744 -28.60 2.74 8.15
C SER A 744 -29.76 3.46 8.84
N TYR A 745 -30.98 3.38 8.29
CA TYR A 745 -32.21 3.83 8.94
C TYR A 745 -32.69 2.86 10.02
N ALA A 746 -32.30 1.59 9.99
CA ALA A 746 -32.82 0.58 10.91
C ALA A 746 -31.75 0.01 11.87
N THR A 747 -30.57 0.63 11.95
CA THR A 747 -29.44 0.12 12.74
C THR A 747 -28.91 1.14 13.74
N TRP A 748 -28.97 0.83 15.04
CA TRP A 748 -28.43 1.64 16.13
C TRP A 748 -27.82 0.78 17.26
N ASP A 749 -26.90 1.35 18.03
CA ASP A 749 -26.44 0.73 19.27
C ASP A 749 -27.40 1.05 20.43
N ILE A 750 -28.03 0.01 21.00
CA ILE A 750 -28.96 0.12 22.14
C ILE A 750 -28.29 0.79 23.35
N LYS A 751 -26.96 0.71 23.48
CA LYS A 751 -26.21 1.34 24.58
C LYS A 751 -26.10 2.86 24.46
N ARG A 752 -26.50 3.44 23.32
CA ARG A 752 -26.41 4.87 23.01
C ARG A 752 -27.78 5.44 22.66
N SER A 753 -28.45 6.01 23.67
CA SER A 753 -29.80 6.56 23.52
C SER A 753 -29.88 7.70 22.48
N ASP A 754 -28.79 8.45 22.31
CA ASP A 754 -28.65 9.53 21.33
C ASP A 754 -28.62 9.03 19.87
N GLU A 755 -28.15 7.81 19.61
CA GLU A 755 -28.18 7.21 18.27
C GLU A 755 -29.61 6.82 17.87
N LYS A 756 -30.38 6.29 18.82
CA LYS A 756 -31.80 5.94 18.62
C LYS A 756 -32.60 7.20 18.25
N GLU A 757 -32.50 8.26 19.06
CA GLU A 757 -33.18 9.54 18.78
C GLU A 757 -32.80 10.14 17.41
N SER A 758 -31.53 10.07 17.02
CA SER A 758 -31.03 10.54 15.72
C SER A 758 -31.64 9.76 14.54
N ILE A 759 -31.77 8.44 14.67
CA ILE A 759 -32.41 7.60 13.64
C ILE A 759 -33.90 7.89 13.57
N THR A 760 -34.55 8.01 14.71
CA THR A 760 -35.95 8.33 14.79
C THR A 760 -36.27 9.67 14.16
N ALA A 761 -35.45 10.69 14.40
CA ALA A 761 -35.55 11.97 13.70
C ALA A 761 -35.35 11.82 12.18
N SER A 762 -34.49 10.91 11.74
CA SER A 762 -34.29 10.64 10.31
C SER A 762 -35.52 10.01 9.66
N TRP A 763 -36.20 9.08 10.36
CA TRP A 763 -37.47 8.50 9.93
C TRP A 763 -38.60 9.51 9.91
N GLU A 764 -38.71 10.37 10.92
CA GLU A 764 -39.72 11.46 10.95
C GLU A 764 -39.56 12.37 9.74
N VAL A 765 -38.33 12.78 9.42
CA VAL A 765 -38.06 13.64 8.26
C VAL A 765 -38.37 12.92 6.95
N LEU A 766 -38.06 11.62 6.85
CA LEU A 766 -38.36 10.79 5.69
C LEU A 766 -39.86 10.68 5.45
N PHE A 767 -40.64 10.31 6.46
CA PHE A 767 -42.10 10.20 6.37
C PHE A 767 -42.75 11.53 6.06
N ARG A 768 -42.27 12.61 6.65
CA ARG A 768 -42.81 13.94 6.36
C ARG A 768 -42.54 14.41 4.93
N CYS A 769 -41.36 14.13 4.39
CA CYS A 769 -41.03 14.49 3.01
C CYS A 769 -41.68 13.53 2.00
N PHE A 770 -41.97 12.30 2.42
CA PHE A 770 -42.58 11.25 1.61
C PHE A 770 -43.66 10.48 2.39
N PRO A 771 -44.85 11.08 2.61
CA PRO A 771 -45.89 10.49 3.46
C PRO A 771 -46.39 9.12 2.97
N ALA A 772 -46.36 8.90 1.65
CA ALA A 772 -46.70 7.62 1.04
C ALA A 772 -45.85 6.44 1.55
N ILE A 773 -44.63 6.69 2.05
CA ILE A 773 -43.75 5.65 2.61
C ILE A 773 -44.25 5.22 4.00
N GLU A 774 -44.74 6.16 4.81
CA GLU A 774 -45.13 5.93 6.21
C GLU A 774 -46.22 4.87 6.36
N MET A 775 -47.20 4.89 5.45
CA MET A 775 -48.34 3.97 5.48
C MET A 775 -47.93 2.50 5.24
N ARG A 776 -46.78 2.24 4.63
CA ARG A 776 -46.41 0.90 4.13
C ARG A 776 -45.03 0.41 4.56
N PHE A 777 -44.18 1.30 5.05
CA PHE A 777 -42.78 0.99 5.35
C PHE A 777 -42.37 1.54 6.73
N LYS A 778 -41.87 0.64 7.56
CA LYS A 778 -41.46 0.88 8.95
C LYS A 778 -40.02 0.40 9.14
N HIS A 779 -39.49 0.64 10.33
CA HIS A 779 -38.12 0.21 10.64
C HIS A 779 -37.97 -1.31 10.75
N GLU A 780 -39.03 -2.02 11.16
CA GLU A 780 -39.05 -3.48 11.33
C GLU A 780 -38.97 -4.24 10.00
N ASN A 781 -39.56 -3.68 8.93
CA ASN A 781 -39.60 -4.30 7.61
C ASN A 781 -38.51 -3.78 6.66
N ILE A 782 -37.40 -3.26 7.20
CA ILE A 782 -36.28 -2.74 6.40
C ILE A 782 -35.67 -3.80 5.44
N ASN A 783 -35.74 -5.08 5.84
CA ASN A 783 -35.28 -6.24 5.07
C ASN A 783 -36.40 -6.86 4.20
N ASP A 784 -37.51 -6.16 3.98
CA ASP A 784 -38.57 -6.63 3.09
C ASP A 784 -38.15 -6.53 1.61
N LEU A 785 -38.59 -7.48 0.77
CA LEU A 785 -38.20 -7.56 -0.65
C LEU A 785 -38.63 -6.32 -1.44
N LYS A 786 -39.70 -5.65 -1.00
CA LYS A 786 -40.15 -4.35 -1.51
C LYS A 786 -39.06 -3.27 -1.44
N ASN A 787 -38.12 -3.37 -0.49
CA ASN A 787 -37.00 -2.44 -0.31
C ASN A 787 -35.70 -2.93 -0.96
N GLY A 788 -35.72 -4.02 -1.75
CA GLY A 788 -34.51 -4.65 -2.27
C GLY A 788 -34.47 -4.78 -3.79
N ILE A 789 -33.29 -4.60 -4.38
CA ILE A 789 -32.99 -4.88 -5.79
C ILE A 789 -31.60 -5.50 -5.97
N ILE A 790 -31.42 -6.40 -6.95
CA ILE A 790 -30.10 -6.94 -7.30
C ILE A 790 -29.39 -6.04 -8.33
N LEU A 791 -28.20 -5.55 -7.98
CA LEU A 791 -27.37 -4.70 -8.83
C LEU A 791 -25.95 -5.26 -8.94
N ARG A 792 -25.30 -5.10 -10.11
CA ARG A 792 -23.87 -5.37 -10.28
C ARG A 792 -23.03 -4.43 -9.41
N ASP A 793 -21.87 -4.85 -8.92
CA ASP A 793 -21.07 -4.10 -7.94
C ASP A 793 -20.83 -2.62 -8.27
N TRP A 794 -20.48 -2.35 -9.53
CA TRP A 794 -20.25 -0.99 -10.00
C TRP A 794 -21.56 -0.20 -10.13
N VAL A 795 -22.65 -0.84 -10.54
CA VAL A 795 -23.99 -0.24 -10.62
C VAL A 795 -24.52 0.06 -9.22
N HIS A 796 -24.35 -0.87 -8.26
CA HIS A 796 -24.70 -0.72 -6.86
C HIS A 796 -24.00 0.51 -6.25
N THR A 797 -22.72 0.72 -6.59
CA THR A 797 -21.96 1.88 -6.13
C THR A 797 -22.52 3.19 -6.71
N HIS A 798 -22.89 3.22 -7.98
CA HIS A 798 -23.49 4.40 -8.60
C HIS A 798 -24.93 4.67 -8.15
N PHE A 799 -25.69 3.63 -7.88
CA PHE A 799 -27.04 3.71 -7.32
C PHE A 799 -27.01 4.37 -5.93
N GLY A 800 -26.17 3.85 -5.01
CA GLY A 800 -26.00 4.45 -3.68
C GLY A 800 -25.36 5.85 -3.67
N ARG A 801 -24.81 6.31 -4.81
CA ARG A 801 -24.31 7.68 -5.00
C ARG A 801 -25.31 8.58 -5.75
N PHE A 802 -26.53 8.11 -6.02
CA PHE A 802 -27.54 8.83 -6.79
C PHE A 802 -27.08 9.28 -8.19
N HIS A 803 -26.09 8.59 -8.79
CA HIS A 803 -25.71 8.83 -10.19
C HIS A 803 -26.64 8.11 -11.18
N LEU A 804 -27.39 7.11 -10.68
CA LEU A 804 -28.35 6.30 -11.42
C LEU A 804 -29.61 6.11 -10.57
N THR A 805 -30.78 6.27 -11.18
CA THR A 805 -32.08 6.14 -10.49
C THR A 805 -33.17 5.56 -11.39
N PHE A 806 -34.27 5.14 -10.78
CA PHE A 806 -35.44 4.58 -11.44
C PHE A 806 -36.56 5.61 -11.44
N LYS A 807 -36.80 6.25 -12.60
CA LYS A 807 -37.89 7.20 -12.79
C LYS A 807 -39.19 6.44 -13.07
N PRO A 808 -40.26 6.66 -12.30
CA PRO A 808 -41.54 5.98 -12.52
C PRO A 808 -42.16 6.37 -13.86
N THR A 809 -42.80 5.40 -14.52
CA THR A 809 -43.57 5.63 -15.76
C THR A 809 -45.07 5.49 -15.52
N GLU A 810 -45.89 5.72 -16.55
CA GLU A 810 -47.35 5.51 -16.51
C GLU A 810 -47.72 4.02 -16.38
N ARG A 811 -46.84 3.12 -16.85
CA ARG A 811 -47.03 1.67 -16.72
C ARG A 811 -46.57 1.20 -15.34
N GLU A 812 -47.40 0.39 -14.70
CA GLU A 812 -47.08 -0.19 -13.40
C GLU A 812 -45.83 -1.09 -13.49
N ASN A 813 -44.95 -1.00 -12.50
CA ASN A 813 -43.69 -1.75 -12.41
C ASN A 813 -42.66 -1.49 -13.53
N VAL A 814 -42.88 -0.50 -14.39
CA VAL A 814 -41.94 -0.08 -15.45
C VAL A 814 -41.30 1.25 -15.08
N TYR A 815 -39.97 1.30 -15.14
CA TYR A 815 -39.16 2.45 -14.75
C TYR A 815 -38.15 2.80 -15.84
N GLU A 816 -37.99 4.10 -16.10
CA GLU A 816 -36.94 4.64 -16.96
C GLU A 816 -35.67 4.87 -16.13
N ILE A 817 -34.51 4.46 -16.63
CA ILE A 817 -33.25 4.71 -15.94
C ILE A 817 -32.77 6.13 -16.25
N GLU A 818 -32.81 6.99 -15.23
CA GLU A 818 -32.31 8.36 -15.33
C GLU A 818 -30.88 8.44 -14.75
N PHE A 819 -29.98 9.03 -15.54
CA PHE A 819 -28.57 9.20 -15.20
C PHE A 819 -28.27 10.65 -14.82
N PHE A 820 -27.51 10.82 -13.75
CA PHE A 820 -26.94 12.10 -13.34
C PHE A 820 -25.43 12.15 -13.62
N ASN A 821 -24.77 13.27 -13.33
CA ASN A 821 -23.33 13.44 -13.57
C ASN A 821 -22.51 12.39 -12.83
N GLY A 822 -21.45 11.87 -13.46
CA GLY A 822 -20.51 10.93 -12.83
C GLY A 822 -20.51 9.48 -13.35
N ILE A 823 -21.32 9.13 -14.37
CA ILE A 823 -21.23 7.85 -15.09
C ILE A 823 -20.78 8.09 -16.53
N SER A 824 -19.67 7.47 -16.94
CA SER A 824 -19.11 7.61 -18.29
C SER A 824 -20.04 7.02 -19.37
N SER A 825 -19.97 7.56 -20.59
CA SER A 825 -20.79 7.13 -21.72
C SER A 825 -20.63 5.64 -22.06
N SER A 826 -19.46 5.06 -21.77
CA SER A 826 -19.19 3.63 -21.97
C SER A 826 -19.95 2.73 -21.00
N TYR A 827 -20.10 3.14 -19.74
CA TYR A 827 -20.90 2.40 -18.76
C TYR A 827 -22.40 2.49 -19.06
N ARG A 828 -22.89 3.65 -19.53
CA ARG A 828 -24.31 3.83 -19.90
C ARG A 828 -24.78 2.89 -21.02
N ARG A 829 -23.87 2.46 -21.91
CA ARG A 829 -24.20 1.50 -22.99
C ARG A 829 -24.54 0.10 -22.49
N HIS A 830 -24.04 -0.29 -21.32
CA HIS A 830 -24.27 -1.61 -20.71
C HIS A 830 -25.51 -1.62 -19.81
N ILE A 831 -26.24 -0.52 -19.75
CA ILE A 831 -27.40 -0.34 -18.89
C ILE A 831 -28.65 -0.25 -19.75
N LYS A 832 -29.68 -1.03 -19.42
CA LYS A 832 -30.98 -0.94 -20.07
C LYS A 832 -31.58 0.44 -19.88
N ARG A 833 -32.21 1.00 -20.92
CA ARG A 833 -32.89 2.31 -20.82
C ARG A 833 -34.14 2.26 -19.95
N GLN A 834 -34.82 1.11 -19.93
CA GLN A 834 -36.00 0.86 -19.11
C GLN A 834 -35.86 -0.50 -18.43
N VAL A 835 -36.37 -0.59 -17.21
CA VAL A 835 -36.44 -1.81 -16.41
C VAL A 835 -37.89 -2.06 -16.04
N GLU A 836 -38.34 -3.28 -16.28
CA GLU A 836 -39.66 -3.76 -15.90
C GLU A 836 -39.48 -4.86 -14.88
N PHE A 837 -40.06 -4.67 -13.69
CA PHE A 837 -40.07 -5.68 -12.65
C PHE A 837 -41.26 -6.62 -12.86
N LYS A 838 -40.99 -7.90 -13.05
CA LYS A 838 -41.98 -8.94 -13.34
C LYS A 838 -41.69 -10.19 -12.50
N ASN A 839 -42.76 -10.90 -12.14
CA ASN A 839 -42.64 -12.23 -11.58
C ASN A 839 -42.34 -13.21 -12.72
N ASN A 840 -41.12 -13.74 -12.77
CA ASN A 840 -40.68 -14.64 -13.83
C ASN A 840 -40.83 -16.13 -13.49
N ASP A 841 -41.12 -16.47 -12.23
CA ASP A 841 -41.29 -17.85 -11.77
C ASP A 841 -42.78 -18.18 -11.61
N SER A 842 -43.28 -19.18 -12.34
CA SER A 842 -44.67 -19.62 -12.26
C SER A 842 -45.00 -20.41 -10.98
N LYS A 843 -44.00 -20.69 -10.13
CA LYS A 843 -44.17 -21.44 -8.87
C LYS A 843 -44.28 -20.57 -7.62
N ASN A 844 -43.71 -19.36 -7.60
CA ASN A 844 -43.68 -18.49 -6.42
C ASN A 844 -44.02 -17.05 -6.80
N GLU A 845 -45.04 -16.48 -6.15
CA GLU A 845 -45.40 -15.08 -6.31
C GLU A 845 -44.53 -14.19 -5.41
N TRP A 846 -43.41 -13.71 -5.95
CA TRP A 846 -42.51 -12.79 -5.25
C TRP A 846 -43.05 -11.36 -5.18
N GLU A 847 -42.77 -10.67 -4.06
CA GLU A 847 -43.07 -9.25 -3.92
C GLU A 847 -42.08 -8.36 -4.70
N LEU A 848 -42.63 -7.46 -5.52
CA LEU A 848 -41.87 -6.55 -6.37
C LEU A 848 -41.39 -5.30 -5.58
N PRO A 849 -40.32 -4.61 -6.05
CA PRO A 849 -39.85 -3.37 -5.44
C PRO A 849 -40.96 -2.31 -5.37
N SER A 850 -41.09 -1.64 -4.22
CA SER A 850 -42.11 -0.61 -4.02
C SER A 850 -41.85 0.60 -4.91
N ARG A 851 -42.91 1.04 -5.59
CA ARG A 851 -42.92 2.24 -6.43
C ARG A 851 -42.58 3.49 -5.63
N GLU A 852 -43.14 3.59 -4.43
CA GLU A 852 -42.96 4.72 -3.52
C GLU A 852 -41.50 4.85 -3.07
N LEU A 853 -40.83 3.73 -2.79
CA LEU A 853 -39.41 3.71 -2.41
C LEU A 853 -38.50 4.12 -3.56
N LEU A 854 -38.75 3.59 -4.77
CA LEU A 854 -37.99 3.95 -5.97
C LEU A 854 -38.20 5.42 -6.35
N GLU A 855 -39.43 5.92 -6.23
CA GLU A 855 -39.75 7.33 -6.45
C GLU A 855 -39.07 8.25 -5.43
N CYS A 856 -39.03 7.84 -4.15
CA CYS A 856 -38.28 8.54 -3.12
C CYS A 856 -36.79 8.67 -3.48
N HIS A 857 -36.15 7.56 -3.84
CA HIS A 857 -34.75 7.55 -4.24
C HIS A 857 -34.49 8.44 -5.48
N TRP A 858 -35.40 8.41 -6.46
CA TRP A 858 -35.32 9.27 -7.64
C TRP A 858 -35.46 10.76 -7.32
N ARG A 859 -36.46 11.15 -6.53
CA ARG A 859 -36.67 12.56 -6.14
C ARG A 859 -35.52 13.10 -5.30
N LEU A 860 -34.95 12.29 -4.40
CA LEU A 860 -33.75 12.66 -3.65
C LEU A 860 -32.54 12.87 -4.56
N ALA A 861 -32.35 12.05 -5.60
CA ALA A 861 -31.30 12.29 -6.58
C ALA A 861 -31.46 13.63 -7.30
N LYS A 862 -32.70 13.97 -7.70
CA LYS A 862 -32.99 15.26 -8.33
C LYS A 862 -32.66 16.42 -7.39
N ILE A 863 -33.08 16.33 -6.13
CA ILE A 863 -32.78 17.36 -5.12
C ILE A 863 -31.26 17.52 -4.95
N LEU A 864 -30.52 16.42 -4.80
CA LEU A 864 -29.07 16.43 -4.58
C LEU A 864 -28.26 16.96 -5.77
N ASN A 865 -28.69 16.63 -6.99
CA ASN A 865 -28.01 17.09 -8.20
C ASN A 865 -28.38 18.55 -8.53
N ALA A 866 -29.65 18.94 -8.40
CA ALA A 866 -30.11 20.32 -8.64
C ALA A 866 -29.51 21.33 -7.65
N SER A 867 -29.18 20.88 -6.43
CA SER A 867 -28.59 21.69 -5.38
C SER A 867 -27.05 21.73 -5.38
N GLY A 868 -26.38 20.95 -6.23
CA GLY A 868 -24.93 20.76 -6.19
C GLY A 868 -24.43 20.02 -4.92
N MET A 869 -25.34 19.55 -4.07
CA MET A 869 -25.03 18.85 -2.83
C MET A 869 -24.33 17.51 -3.07
N ALA A 870 -24.63 16.84 -4.18
CA ALA A 870 -24.00 15.58 -4.56
C ALA A 870 -22.46 15.73 -4.60
N GLU A 871 -21.92 16.67 -5.39
CA GLU A 871 -20.46 16.87 -5.52
C GLU A 871 -19.80 17.36 -4.22
N ALA A 872 -20.44 18.31 -3.51
CA ALA A 872 -19.94 18.83 -2.25
C ALA A 872 -19.93 17.78 -1.13
N PHE A 873 -20.90 16.87 -1.12
CA PHE A 873 -20.94 15.75 -0.20
C PHE A 873 -19.88 14.72 -0.58
N PHE A 874 -19.76 14.31 -1.86
CA PHE A 874 -18.77 13.30 -2.26
C PHE A 874 -17.33 13.72 -1.99
N ARG A 875 -16.99 15.01 -2.19
CA ARG A 875 -15.65 15.54 -1.84
C ARG A 875 -15.35 15.43 -0.34
N ASN A 876 -16.32 15.77 0.52
CA ASN A 876 -16.19 15.67 1.97
C ASN A 876 -16.35 14.22 2.48
N TYR A 877 -17.03 13.36 1.72
CA TYR A 877 -17.28 11.95 2.03
C TYR A 877 -16.05 11.11 1.73
N GLU A 878 -15.35 11.31 0.61
CA GLU A 878 -14.07 10.63 0.37
C GLU A 878 -13.02 10.99 1.45
N GLU A 879 -13.04 12.23 1.95
CA GLU A 879 -12.27 12.63 3.14
C GLU A 879 -12.80 12.00 4.44
N ARG A 880 -14.12 11.86 4.62
CA ARG A 880 -14.69 11.30 5.87
C ARG A 880 -14.68 9.77 5.94
N ASP A 881 -14.81 9.06 4.83
CA ASP A 881 -14.67 7.61 4.76
C ASP A 881 -13.19 7.23 4.91
N SER A 882 -12.26 8.01 4.36
CA SER A 882 -10.83 7.86 4.70
C SER A 882 -10.55 8.17 6.17
N ILE A 883 -11.29 9.11 6.79
CA ILE A 883 -11.27 9.33 8.25
C ILE A 883 -11.92 8.15 9.01
N LYS A 884 -13.02 7.54 8.56
CA LYS A 884 -13.70 6.43 9.26
C LYS A 884 -12.91 5.12 9.15
N GLU A 885 -12.29 4.83 8.02
CA GLU A 885 -11.28 3.78 7.87
C GLU A 885 -10.08 4.00 8.82
N GLN A 886 -9.73 5.26 9.11
CA GLN A 886 -8.73 5.62 10.12
C GLN A 886 -9.27 5.65 11.57
N SER A 887 -10.56 5.91 11.79
CA SER A 887 -11.19 6.09 13.11
C SER A 887 -11.57 4.77 13.77
N TYR A 888 -11.90 3.74 12.98
CA TYR A 888 -12.00 2.36 13.49
C TYR A 888 -10.68 1.86 14.11
N ARG A 889 -9.56 2.53 13.82
CA ARG A 889 -8.24 2.28 14.43
C ARG A 889 -7.98 3.09 15.71
N GLY A 890 -8.88 3.99 16.12
CA GLY A 890 -8.69 4.95 17.23
C GLY A 890 -9.40 4.62 18.55
N LEU A 891 -10.43 3.77 18.55
CA LEU A 891 -10.98 3.22 19.80
C LEU A 891 -10.23 1.93 20.15
N LYS A 892 -9.63 1.90 21.34
CA LYS A 892 -9.18 0.66 21.97
C LYS A 892 -10.39 -0.06 22.56
N GLU A 893 -10.38 -1.39 22.54
CA GLU A 893 -11.44 -2.24 23.11
C GLU A 893 -11.62 -2.05 24.63
N ASP A 894 -10.62 -1.45 25.31
CA ASP A 894 -10.67 -1.10 26.73
C ASP A 894 -11.40 0.23 27.03
N GLY A 895 -11.93 0.91 26.02
CA GLY A 895 -12.66 2.17 26.18
C GLY A 895 -11.79 3.42 26.36
N THR A 896 -10.45 3.31 26.31
CA THR A 896 -9.58 4.49 26.40
C THR A 896 -9.37 5.14 25.02
N THR A 897 -9.81 6.39 24.88
CA THR A 897 -9.71 7.16 23.64
C THR A 897 -8.51 8.11 23.71
N ASP A 898 -7.48 7.88 22.86
CA ASP A 898 -6.35 8.83 22.74
C ASP A 898 -6.77 10.04 21.90
N MET A 899 -7.42 10.99 22.58
CA MET A 899 -7.83 12.28 22.01
C MET A 899 -6.64 13.05 21.40
N GLY A 900 -5.43 12.86 21.91
CA GLY A 900 -4.22 13.50 21.38
C GLY A 900 -3.83 12.99 19.99
N ALA A 901 -4.08 11.72 19.68
CA ALA A 901 -3.85 11.17 18.34
C ALA A 901 -4.89 11.68 17.32
N ILE A 902 -6.15 11.77 17.73
CA ILE A 902 -7.26 12.29 16.92
C ILE A 902 -7.03 13.77 16.57
N LEU A 903 -6.56 14.55 17.55
CA LEU A 903 -6.30 15.97 17.38
C LEU A 903 -5.01 16.25 16.58
N ARG A 904 -3.94 15.46 16.76
CA ARG A 904 -2.69 15.63 15.98
C ARG A 904 -2.79 15.13 14.54
N ALA A 905 -3.70 14.23 14.24
CA ALA A 905 -3.94 13.74 12.89
C ALA A 905 -4.73 14.72 12.03
N ASN A 906 -5.44 15.66 12.66
CA ASN A 906 -6.39 16.53 11.97
C ASN A 906 -6.14 17.98 12.40
N PRO A 907 -5.19 18.69 11.76
CA PRO A 907 -4.79 20.04 12.14
C PRO A 907 -5.96 21.03 12.19
N SER A 908 -6.97 20.83 11.32
CA SER A 908 -8.21 21.61 11.27
C SER A 908 -9.15 21.36 12.46
N LEU A 909 -9.13 20.14 13.00
CA LEU A 909 -9.87 19.77 14.21
C LEU A 909 -9.11 20.24 15.45
N TRP A 910 -7.77 20.29 15.41
CA TRP A 910 -6.96 20.95 16.44
C TRP A 910 -7.17 22.47 16.44
N THR A 911 -7.15 23.17 15.30
CA THR A 911 -7.54 24.60 15.25
C THR A 911 -8.99 24.81 15.71
N TYR A 912 -9.91 23.94 15.30
CA TYR A 912 -11.28 23.91 15.81
C TYR A 912 -11.40 23.38 17.25
N VAL A 913 -10.32 23.01 17.94
CA VAL A 913 -10.30 22.62 19.37
C VAL A 913 -9.53 23.63 20.24
N THR A 914 -8.54 24.34 19.69
CA THR A 914 -7.69 25.28 20.43
C THR A 914 -8.05 26.76 20.33
N GLY A 915 -8.88 27.19 19.37
CA GLY A 915 -9.25 28.60 19.24
C GLY A 915 -9.05 29.04 17.82
#